data_AF-A0A832YP28-F1
#
_entry.id   AF-A0A832YP28-F1
#
_cell.length_a   1.000
_cell.length_b   1.000
_cell.length_c   1.000
_cell.angle_alpha   90.00
_cell.angle_beta   90.00
_cell.angle_gamma   90.00
#
_symmetry.space_group_name_H-M   'P 1'
#
loop_
_entity.id
_entity.type
_entity.pdbx_description
1 polymer ?
#
loop_
_entity_poly.entity_id
_entity_poly.type
_entity_poly.pdbx_seq_one_letter_code
_entity_poly.pdbx_strand_id
1 'polypeptide(L)'
;MERQPRLVILLAIGLMLLPLVPAVSADDDLASSAMMTDGNSVTGNVDYDGDVRDWWKIYAYTGDVVEVSMTSSMSNPAWWCPFDGYEGYIKLTDPLGNTLAGDSYFSDASSSIILSTQVTSADWIHLRIKSDDSLCNDGIDYTLTPSINKDFRDTDDDGFTDTEDDCDDTTGNSTNDRNGCLDSDGDGYSDPEPGWAAHPQGQADAFSYEPTQWHDTDGDGYGDELTGFQGDHCTYERGFSHNDRFGCFDSDVDGWSDPDPLGLNSSAPWPAHPLGQADAFVLDATQWNDTDDDRYGDNWADGSWNDTRVNEVEPLGQWVENATEPDACPSTPGISLNDRWGCPDTDGDGWSNPDQNWTVADGGDAFADNPSQWHDRDNDGWGDNQSVGATQVDDFPDNPTQWLDIDGDGYGDNQTTGAWQVDNFTLEASQWADFDGDGFGDNLSGFEGDVCPESLVEHVANGQISRHDRFGCYDGDKDGYSNPTSNWVAHPEGFADAFSDEPSQWHDTDGDGYGDNMEWFSQGGMISAYRGDSCIATPGTSTDDRWGCPDSDGDGWSNPTWDWLASPQGLADAWPDDASQWHDLDGDGYGDNPLGTQADVCPDTAGTSVGYDAGGDRWGCHDTDGDGWSDLGDTFIHEPSQWRDSDGDGWGDNEMGHEGDACPTMRGDSLFDRLGCRDSDADGWSDPSDEWTILDGGDAFANDRMQWKDSDFDGYGDNAIGAKRDDCPKIAGTSTVDLQGCPDKNKDGFSDEYGEFAAAVTIMGSSPTGSWLSFASLGGAIFVALTITKSGGVARSLFGGRQRDSGKILADLEGPETTATVPVIDMNTGQIQDLSPAMTEEISHYTGAQQLDPSAAYGATASEAPYDVGGDYGG
;
A
#
# COMPACT_ATOMS: atom_id res chain seq x y z
N MET A 1 -27.67 -96.47 -49.98
CA MET A 1 -27.35 -97.78 -50.61
C MET A 1 -26.57 -98.62 -49.60
N GLU A 2 -26.07 -99.82 -49.94
CA GLU A 2 -25.40 -100.76 -49.00
C GLU A 2 -26.36 -101.28 -47.90
N ARG A 3 -27.21 -102.29 -48.15
CA ARG A 3 -26.94 -103.74 -48.29
C ARG A 3 -26.27 -104.40 -47.06
N GLN A 4 -27.10 -105.19 -46.34
CA GLN A 4 -26.91 -106.64 -46.05
C GLN A 4 -25.52 -107.12 -45.57
N PRO A 5 -25.40 -107.94 -44.48
CA PRO A 5 -26.34 -109.04 -44.17
C PRO A 5 -26.46 -109.42 -42.67
N ARG A 6 -27.43 -108.88 -41.91
CA ARG A 6 -27.70 -109.34 -40.51
C ARG A 6 -28.85 -110.34 -40.39
N LEU A 7 -29.92 -110.19 -41.19
CA LEU A 7 -31.17 -110.95 -41.03
C LEU A 7 -31.01 -112.47 -41.23
N VAL A 8 -30.16 -112.89 -42.16
CA VAL A 8 -29.93 -114.33 -42.48
C VAL A 8 -29.17 -115.05 -41.38
N ILE A 9 -28.28 -114.34 -40.66
CA ILE A 9 -27.48 -114.92 -39.57
C ILE A 9 -28.33 -115.08 -38.30
N LEU A 10 -29.16 -114.09 -37.98
CA LEU A 10 -30.09 -114.17 -36.84
C LEU A 10 -31.10 -115.32 -37.01
N LEU A 11 -31.68 -115.50 -38.21
CA LEU A 11 -32.57 -116.63 -38.51
C LEU A 11 -31.86 -117.99 -38.43
N ALA A 12 -30.58 -118.08 -38.82
CA ALA A 12 -29.80 -119.31 -38.71
C ALA A 12 -29.44 -119.67 -37.26
N ILE A 13 -29.13 -118.68 -36.42
CA ILE A 13 -28.82 -118.88 -34.99
C ILE A 13 -30.09 -119.25 -34.22
N GLY A 14 -31.21 -118.56 -34.46
CA GLY A 14 -32.50 -118.88 -33.82
C GLY A 14 -32.99 -120.30 -34.12
N LEU A 15 -32.74 -120.82 -35.32
CA LEU A 15 -33.05 -122.20 -35.70
C LEU A 15 -32.06 -123.26 -35.20
N MET A 16 -30.89 -122.88 -34.65
CA MET A 16 -29.91 -123.80 -34.06
C MET A 16 -29.97 -123.88 -32.53
N LEU A 17 -30.62 -122.92 -31.85
CA LEU A 17 -30.79 -122.92 -30.38
C LEU A 17 -32.06 -123.65 -29.90
N LEU A 18 -32.94 -124.05 -30.82
CA LEU A 18 -34.22 -124.71 -30.53
C LEU A 18 -34.19 -126.08 -29.81
N PRO A 19 -33.06 -126.81 -29.62
CA PRO A 19 -33.02 -128.02 -28.79
C PRO A 19 -32.23 -127.85 -27.48
N LEU A 20 -32.03 -126.62 -26.98
CA LEU A 20 -31.24 -126.33 -25.77
C LEU A 20 -32.02 -125.70 -24.62
N VAL A 21 -33.35 -125.80 -24.62
CA VAL A 21 -34.14 -125.65 -23.39
C VAL A 21 -33.97 -126.95 -22.60
N PRO A 22 -33.42 -126.93 -21.36
CA PRO A 22 -33.45 -128.11 -20.51
C PRO A 22 -34.91 -128.43 -20.18
N ALA A 23 -35.28 -129.71 -20.21
CA ALA A 23 -36.50 -130.14 -19.56
C ALA A 23 -36.31 -129.94 -18.06
N VAL A 24 -36.92 -128.89 -17.52
CA VAL A 24 -36.99 -128.66 -16.08
C VAL A 24 -37.92 -129.73 -15.53
N SER A 25 -37.36 -130.74 -14.87
CA SER A 25 -38.14 -131.59 -13.98
C SER A 25 -38.44 -130.81 -12.71
N ALA A 26 -39.48 -131.24 -12.00
CA ALA A 26 -39.64 -130.93 -10.59
C ALA A 26 -38.56 -131.62 -9.73
N ASP A 27 -38.65 -131.43 -8.41
CA ASP A 27 -37.70 -131.91 -7.40
C ASP A 27 -38.46 -132.28 -6.11
N ASP A 28 -38.07 -133.37 -5.45
CA ASP A 28 -38.70 -133.93 -4.24
C ASP A 28 -38.68 -132.97 -3.04
N ASP A 29 -37.71 -132.05 -2.98
CA ASP A 29 -37.45 -131.18 -1.83
C ASP A 29 -37.80 -129.70 -2.06
N LEU A 30 -38.26 -129.07 -0.98
CA LEU A 30 -38.67 -127.67 -0.96
C LEU A 30 -37.51 -126.73 -1.32
N ALA A 31 -36.28 -127.04 -0.89
CA ALA A 31 -35.14 -126.15 -1.10
C ALA A 31 -34.63 -126.16 -2.55
N SER A 32 -34.61 -127.33 -3.20
CA SER A 32 -34.17 -127.51 -4.60
C SER A 32 -35.28 -127.30 -5.64
N SER A 33 -36.56 -127.27 -5.21
CA SER A 33 -37.77 -126.93 -5.97
C SER A 33 -37.58 -126.17 -7.29
N ALA A 34 -38.21 -126.68 -8.36
CA ALA A 34 -37.98 -126.20 -9.71
C ALA A 34 -38.63 -124.84 -10.00
N MET A 35 -37.94 -123.96 -10.74
CA MET A 35 -38.52 -122.65 -11.07
C MET A 35 -39.60 -122.73 -12.16
N MET A 36 -40.72 -122.05 -11.93
CA MET A 36 -41.73 -121.72 -12.93
C MET A 36 -41.56 -120.26 -13.37
N THR A 37 -42.01 -119.95 -14.58
CA THR A 37 -42.03 -118.59 -15.12
C THR A 37 -43.47 -118.19 -15.43
N ASP A 38 -43.84 -116.95 -15.07
CA ASP A 38 -45.12 -116.31 -15.39
C ASP A 38 -45.58 -116.61 -16.84
N GLY A 39 -46.83 -117.03 -17.00
CA GLY A 39 -47.45 -117.40 -18.28
C GLY A 39 -46.94 -118.67 -18.97
N ASN A 40 -45.94 -119.38 -18.43
CA ASN A 40 -45.32 -120.55 -19.08
C ASN A 40 -45.70 -121.86 -18.38
N SER A 41 -46.38 -122.75 -19.10
CA SER A 41 -46.79 -124.05 -18.57
C SER A 41 -45.60 -125.00 -18.35
N VAL A 42 -45.60 -125.72 -17.23
CA VAL A 42 -44.64 -126.79 -16.88
C VAL A 42 -45.37 -128.12 -16.66
N THR A 43 -44.67 -129.24 -16.75
CA THR A 43 -45.26 -130.60 -16.66
C THR A 43 -44.39 -131.53 -15.83
N GLY A 44 -45.01 -132.40 -15.03
CA GLY A 44 -44.32 -133.44 -14.26
C GLY A 44 -45.19 -134.68 -14.06
N ASN A 45 -44.67 -135.62 -13.27
CA ASN A 45 -45.31 -136.91 -12.97
C ASN A 45 -44.95 -137.33 -11.53
N VAL A 46 -45.95 -137.69 -10.72
CA VAL A 46 -45.76 -138.28 -9.39
C VAL A 46 -46.46 -139.62 -9.29
N ASP A 47 -45.83 -140.62 -8.67
CA ASP A 47 -46.44 -141.90 -8.27
C ASP A 47 -46.12 -142.20 -6.79
N TYR A 48 -46.80 -143.12 -6.12
CA TYR A 48 -46.59 -143.37 -4.68
C TYR A 48 -45.60 -144.51 -4.42
N ASP A 49 -45.49 -145.48 -5.34
CA ASP A 49 -44.45 -146.52 -5.35
C ASP A 49 -43.03 -145.98 -5.68
N GLY A 50 -42.89 -144.72 -6.11
CA GLY A 50 -41.62 -144.08 -6.50
C GLY A 50 -41.51 -142.59 -6.17
N ASP A 51 -42.04 -141.72 -7.04
CA ASP A 51 -41.89 -140.26 -7.00
C ASP A 51 -43.07 -139.58 -6.29
N VAL A 52 -43.03 -139.56 -4.96
CA VAL A 52 -44.20 -139.27 -4.12
C VAL A 52 -44.63 -137.79 -4.15
N ARG A 53 -43.77 -136.88 -4.59
CA ARG A 53 -43.99 -135.43 -4.42
C ARG A 53 -43.10 -134.57 -5.29
N ASP A 54 -43.72 -133.61 -5.95
CA ASP A 54 -43.04 -132.55 -6.70
C ASP A 54 -43.17 -131.18 -6.02
N TRP A 55 -42.06 -130.41 -6.02
CA TRP A 55 -42.07 -128.98 -5.70
C TRP A 55 -41.64 -128.08 -6.86
N TRP A 56 -42.36 -126.98 -6.98
CA TRP A 56 -42.10 -125.86 -7.87
C TRP A 56 -42.02 -124.53 -7.09
N LYS A 57 -41.45 -123.47 -7.67
CA LYS A 57 -41.45 -122.11 -7.11
C LYS A 57 -41.52 -121.00 -8.17
N ILE A 58 -42.07 -119.86 -7.80
CA ILE A 58 -42.16 -118.64 -8.62
C ILE A 58 -41.91 -117.41 -7.73
N TYR A 59 -41.25 -116.37 -8.24
CA TYR A 59 -41.01 -115.12 -7.50
C TYR A 59 -42.07 -114.08 -7.86
N ALA A 60 -42.47 -113.29 -6.87
CA ALA A 60 -43.49 -112.24 -6.99
C ALA A 60 -43.22 -111.12 -5.97
N TYR A 61 -43.64 -109.90 -6.29
CA TYR A 61 -43.39 -108.68 -5.53
C TYR A 61 -44.53 -108.37 -4.55
N THR A 62 -44.42 -107.30 -3.77
CA THR A 62 -45.55 -106.85 -2.93
C THR A 62 -46.73 -106.49 -3.84
N GLY A 63 -47.94 -106.86 -3.41
CA GLY A 63 -49.19 -106.61 -4.15
C GLY A 63 -49.48 -107.52 -5.34
N ASP A 64 -48.48 -108.20 -5.92
CA ASP A 64 -48.66 -109.21 -6.98
C ASP A 64 -49.71 -110.27 -6.58
N VAL A 65 -50.58 -110.65 -7.53
CA VAL A 65 -51.52 -111.78 -7.33
C VAL A 65 -51.06 -112.97 -8.16
N VAL A 66 -50.57 -114.00 -7.46
CA VAL A 66 -50.08 -115.25 -8.07
C VAL A 66 -51.23 -116.25 -8.16
N GLU A 67 -51.64 -116.59 -9.37
CA GLU A 67 -52.55 -117.70 -9.68
C GLU A 67 -51.78 -118.84 -10.35
N VAL A 68 -52.07 -120.09 -9.97
CA VAL A 68 -51.58 -121.28 -10.67
C VAL A 68 -52.74 -122.22 -10.97
N SER A 69 -52.91 -122.52 -12.25
CA SER A 69 -53.85 -123.52 -12.75
C SER A 69 -53.16 -124.86 -12.96
N MET A 70 -53.79 -125.94 -12.52
CA MET A 70 -53.34 -127.33 -12.66
C MET A 70 -54.33 -128.11 -13.53
N THR A 71 -53.82 -128.99 -14.38
CA THR A 71 -54.58 -130.11 -14.95
C THR A 71 -53.85 -131.44 -14.73
N SER A 72 -54.58 -132.54 -14.64
CA SER A 72 -54.02 -133.88 -14.31
C SER A 72 -54.66 -135.02 -15.10
N SER A 73 -53.91 -136.10 -15.27
CA SER A 73 -54.31 -137.31 -15.98
C SER A 73 -53.57 -138.56 -15.48
N MET A 74 -54.15 -139.74 -15.72
CA MET A 74 -53.63 -141.01 -15.19
C MET A 74 -52.49 -141.56 -16.05
N SER A 75 -51.34 -141.79 -15.43
CA SER A 75 -50.18 -142.39 -16.11
C SER A 75 -50.32 -143.91 -16.27
N ASN A 76 -49.73 -144.45 -17.34
CA ASN A 76 -49.60 -145.87 -17.70
C ASN A 76 -50.76 -146.84 -17.30
N PRO A 77 -52.00 -146.67 -17.82
CA PRO A 77 -53.17 -147.46 -17.41
C PRO A 77 -53.02 -149.00 -17.46
N ALA A 78 -53.05 -149.65 -16.28
CA ALA A 78 -52.87 -151.09 -16.14
C ALA A 78 -54.13 -151.91 -16.48
N TRP A 79 -54.13 -152.60 -17.63
CA TRP A 79 -55.28 -153.40 -18.15
C TRP A 79 -55.90 -154.43 -17.16
N TRP A 80 -55.18 -154.82 -16.12
CA TRP A 80 -55.60 -155.83 -15.15
C TRP A 80 -56.25 -155.27 -13.87
N CYS A 81 -56.31 -153.94 -13.70
CA CYS A 81 -57.12 -153.28 -12.65
C CYS A 81 -58.26 -152.45 -13.27
N PRO A 82 -59.51 -152.95 -13.27
CA PRO A 82 -60.62 -152.33 -13.99
C PRO A 82 -61.48 -151.34 -13.16
N PHE A 83 -61.05 -150.96 -11.95
CA PHE A 83 -61.85 -150.15 -11.01
C PHE A 83 -61.02 -149.19 -10.13
N ASP A 84 -59.81 -148.83 -10.54
CA ASP A 84 -58.94 -147.93 -9.76
C ASP A 84 -58.59 -146.65 -10.54
N GLY A 85 -58.08 -145.66 -9.82
CA GLY A 85 -57.72 -144.32 -10.31
C GLY A 85 -56.63 -143.68 -9.45
N TYR A 86 -56.32 -142.42 -9.76
CA TYR A 86 -55.30 -141.66 -9.03
C TYR A 86 -55.92 -140.71 -8.00
N GLU A 87 -55.24 -140.52 -6.87
CA GLU A 87 -55.62 -139.62 -5.78
C GLU A 87 -54.38 -138.78 -5.36
N GLY A 88 -54.56 -137.50 -5.03
CA GLY A 88 -53.42 -136.62 -4.71
C GLY A 88 -53.81 -135.27 -4.10
N TYR A 89 -52.81 -134.46 -3.75
CA TYR A 89 -52.95 -133.17 -3.06
C TYR A 89 -52.09 -132.07 -3.66
N ILE A 90 -52.65 -130.86 -3.87
CA ILE A 90 -51.93 -129.65 -4.33
C ILE A 90 -52.05 -128.48 -3.34
N LYS A 91 -50.95 -127.75 -3.10
CA LYS A 91 -50.94 -126.51 -2.29
C LYS A 91 -49.90 -125.48 -2.73
N LEU A 92 -50.18 -124.20 -2.47
CA LEU A 92 -49.19 -123.11 -2.46
C LEU A 92 -48.64 -122.89 -1.04
N THR A 93 -47.37 -122.54 -0.90
CA THR A 93 -46.71 -122.19 0.37
C THR A 93 -45.75 -121.02 0.27
N ASP A 94 -45.43 -120.45 1.42
CA ASP A 94 -44.23 -119.63 1.60
C ASP A 94 -42.95 -120.50 1.54
N PRO A 95 -41.73 -119.92 1.54
CA PRO A 95 -40.48 -120.68 1.61
C PRO A 95 -40.28 -121.48 2.91
N LEU A 96 -41.10 -121.26 3.93
CA LEU A 96 -41.08 -121.99 5.21
C LEU A 96 -42.02 -123.21 5.20
N GLY A 97 -42.79 -123.40 4.12
CA GLY A 97 -43.72 -124.52 3.92
C GLY A 97 -45.14 -124.30 4.51
N ASN A 98 -45.42 -123.12 5.07
CA ASN A 98 -46.75 -122.74 5.56
C ASN A 98 -47.70 -122.56 4.37
N THR A 99 -48.93 -123.07 4.47
CA THR A 99 -49.90 -123.01 3.35
C THR A 99 -50.44 -121.60 3.13
N LEU A 100 -50.16 -121.03 1.95
CA LEU A 100 -50.75 -119.75 1.49
C LEU A 100 -52.10 -119.98 0.80
N ALA A 101 -52.24 -121.07 0.05
CA ALA A 101 -53.51 -121.48 -0.55
C ALA A 101 -53.57 -123.01 -0.76
N GLY A 102 -54.77 -123.60 -0.65
CA GLY A 102 -55.01 -125.00 -0.96
C GLY A 102 -54.69 -126.00 0.16
N ASP A 103 -53.86 -126.99 -0.15
CA ASP A 103 -53.90 -128.37 0.37
C ASP A 103 -55.20 -129.09 -0.06
N SER A 104 -55.54 -128.84 -1.32
CA SER A 104 -56.73 -129.35 -2.01
C SER A 104 -56.48 -130.77 -2.52
N TYR A 105 -57.34 -131.69 -2.10
CA TYR A 105 -57.42 -133.04 -2.65
C TYR A 105 -57.97 -133.03 -4.09
N PHE A 106 -57.45 -133.92 -4.94
CA PHE A 106 -57.97 -134.20 -6.28
C PHE A 106 -57.91 -135.70 -6.62
N SER A 107 -58.77 -136.13 -7.54
CA SER A 107 -58.70 -137.47 -8.15
C SER A 107 -59.00 -137.42 -9.66
N ASP A 108 -59.02 -138.58 -10.30
CA ASP A 108 -59.58 -138.85 -11.64
C ASP A 108 -60.93 -138.15 -11.94
N ALA A 109 -61.76 -137.90 -10.93
CA ALA A 109 -63.06 -137.23 -11.03
C ALA A 109 -62.95 -135.69 -11.12
N SER A 110 -61.78 -135.11 -10.86
CA SER A 110 -61.54 -133.67 -10.77
C SER A 110 -60.17 -133.28 -11.36
N SER A 111 -59.98 -133.50 -12.65
CA SER A 111 -58.72 -133.33 -13.39
C SER A 111 -58.25 -131.89 -13.62
N SER A 112 -58.75 -130.91 -12.85
CA SER A 112 -58.25 -129.53 -12.86
C SER A 112 -58.51 -128.78 -11.56
N ILE A 113 -57.53 -128.02 -11.08
CA ILE A 113 -57.62 -127.12 -9.91
C ILE A 113 -57.04 -125.76 -10.26
N ILE A 114 -57.49 -124.69 -9.61
CA ILE A 114 -56.84 -123.39 -9.61
C ILE A 114 -56.59 -122.99 -8.15
N LEU A 115 -55.40 -122.50 -7.85
CA LEU A 115 -55.04 -121.89 -6.57
C LEU A 115 -54.55 -120.46 -6.83
N SER A 116 -54.99 -119.49 -6.03
CA SER A 116 -54.49 -118.12 -6.10
C SER A 116 -54.22 -117.55 -4.70
N THR A 117 -53.28 -116.61 -4.63
CA THR A 117 -52.89 -115.90 -3.42
C THR A 117 -52.36 -114.51 -3.78
N GLN A 118 -52.58 -113.53 -2.89
CA GLN A 118 -51.99 -112.19 -3.02
C GLN A 118 -50.71 -112.15 -2.17
N VAL A 119 -49.66 -111.58 -2.73
CA VAL A 119 -48.34 -111.50 -2.09
C VAL A 119 -48.27 -110.23 -1.24
N THR A 120 -47.87 -110.39 0.02
CA THR A 120 -47.84 -109.33 1.04
C THR A 120 -46.42 -108.88 1.41
N SER A 121 -45.43 -109.36 0.65
CA SER A 121 -43.99 -109.11 0.80
C SER A 121 -43.26 -109.88 -0.30
N ALA A 122 -42.33 -109.25 -1.03
CA ALA A 122 -41.67 -109.84 -2.19
C ALA A 122 -40.81 -111.09 -1.87
N ASP A 123 -41.30 -112.30 -2.21
CA ASP A 123 -40.63 -113.59 -1.90
C ASP A 123 -41.04 -114.73 -2.88
N TRP A 124 -40.41 -115.90 -2.72
CA TRP A 124 -40.66 -117.11 -3.52
C TRP A 124 -41.91 -117.88 -3.06
N ILE A 125 -42.97 -117.80 -3.85
CA ILE A 125 -44.17 -118.62 -3.69
C ILE A 125 -43.87 -120.04 -4.21
N HIS A 126 -43.96 -121.02 -3.32
CA HIS A 126 -43.71 -122.43 -3.62
C HIS A 126 -45.02 -123.19 -3.88
N LEU A 127 -44.98 -124.26 -4.66
CA LEU A 127 -46.12 -125.11 -5.00
C LEU A 127 -45.75 -126.59 -4.83
N ARG A 128 -46.56 -127.34 -4.08
CA ARG A 128 -46.40 -128.79 -3.86
C ARG A 128 -47.49 -129.58 -4.58
N ILE A 129 -47.12 -130.65 -5.27
CA ILE A 129 -48.03 -131.75 -5.65
C ILE A 129 -47.58 -133.03 -4.92
N LYS A 130 -48.51 -133.89 -4.49
CA LYS A 130 -48.22 -135.18 -3.85
C LYS A 130 -49.22 -136.25 -4.33
N SER A 131 -48.74 -137.44 -4.69
CA SER A 131 -49.55 -138.67 -4.91
C SER A 131 -50.01 -139.28 -3.57
N ASP A 132 -51.05 -140.12 -3.54
CA ASP A 132 -51.43 -140.92 -2.36
C ASP A 132 -51.75 -142.39 -2.76
N ASP A 133 -51.72 -143.30 -1.78
CA ASP A 133 -51.69 -144.77 -1.93
C ASP A 133 -53.04 -145.35 -2.42
N SER A 134 -53.18 -145.61 -3.73
CA SER A 134 -54.33 -146.31 -4.32
C SER A 134 -54.07 -147.81 -4.52
N LEU A 135 -55.13 -148.63 -4.60
CA LEU A 135 -55.02 -150.10 -4.49
C LEU A 135 -54.40 -150.77 -5.73
N CYS A 136 -54.30 -150.07 -6.86
CA CYS A 136 -53.40 -150.35 -7.97
C CYS A 136 -53.35 -149.21 -9.01
N ASN A 137 -52.14 -148.67 -9.23
CA ASN A 137 -51.80 -147.62 -10.21
C ASN A 137 -52.18 -146.19 -9.78
N ASP A 138 -51.14 -145.49 -9.37
CA ASP A 138 -51.04 -144.28 -8.56
C ASP A 138 -50.44 -143.08 -9.30
N GLY A 139 -49.84 -143.31 -10.49
CA GLY A 139 -49.16 -142.30 -11.28
C GLY A 139 -50.04 -141.18 -11.86
N ILE A 140 -49.67 -139.93 -11.59
CA ILE A 140 -50.37 -138.69 -11.97
C ILE A 140 -49.47 -137.89 -12.93
N ASP A 141 -49.79 -137.89 -14.22
CA ASP A 141 -49.22 -136.94 -15.18
C ASP A 141 -49.94 -135.58 -15.00
N TYR A 142 -49.22 -134.49 -14.74
CA TYR A 142 -49.82 -133.17 -14.53
C TYR A 142 -49.20 -132.05 -15.37
N THR A 143 -49.95 -130.96 -15.54
CA THR A 143 -49.51 -129.69 -16.14
C THR A 143 -49.89 -128.54 -15.21
N LEU A 144 -48.93 -127.67 -14.90
CA LEU A 144 -49.14 -126.42 -14.16
C LEU A 144 -48.98 -125.23 -15.12
N THR A 145 -49.79 -124.19 -14.96
CA THR A 145 -49.62 -122.90 -15.67
C THR A 145 -49.82 -121.75 -14.67
N PRO A 146 -48.74 -121.03 -14.31
CA PRO A 146 -48.81 -119.85 -13.45
C PRO A 146 -49.20 -118.59 -14.24
N SER A 147 -49.75 -117.61 -13.54
CA SER A 147 -50.03 -116.27 -14.01
C SER A 147 -49.87 -115.29 -12.85
N ILE A 148 -49.18 -114.16 -13.06
CA ILE A 148 -49.04 -113.10 -12.07
C ILE A 148 -49.81 -111.86 -12.56
N ASN A 149 -50.78 -111.38 -11.77
CA ASN A 149 -51.30 -110.02 -11.98
C ASN A 149 -50.45 -109.00 -11.22
N LYS A 150 -50.19 -107.86 -11.87
CA LYS A 150 -49.25 -106.81 -11.47
C LYS A 150 -49.92 -105.42 -11.36
N ASP A 151 -51.25 -105.36 -11.56
CA ASP A 151 -52.05 -104.12 -11.50
C ASP A 151 -51.98 -103.38 -10.15
N PHE A 152 -51.45 -104.00 -9.10
CA PHE A 152 -51.29 -103.45 -7.74
C PHE A 152 -49.88 -103.70 -7.22
N ARG A 153 -48.91 -103.83 -8.12
CA ARG A 153 -47.53 -104.07 -7.74
C ARG A 153 -46.94 -102.84 -7.06
N ASP A 154 -46.18 -103.13 -6.02
CA ASP A 154 -45.31 -102.24 -5.27
C ASP A 154 -43.95 -102.97 -5.27
N THR A 155 -42.97 -102.39 -5.96
CA THR A 155 -41.71 -103.07 -6.34
C THR A 155 -40.62 -102.90 -5.28
N ASP A 156 -40.64 -101.80 -4.51
CA ASP A 156 -39.64 -101.45 -3.50
C ASP A 156 -40.19 -101.31 -2.06
N ASP A 157 -41.49 -101.50 -1.86
CA ASP A 157 -42.22 -101.56 -0.58
C ASP A 157 -42.43 -100.17 0.09
N ASP A 158 -42.49 -99.07 -0.70
CA ASP A 158 -42.68 -97.69 -0.20
C ASP A 158 -44.16 -97.31 0.07
N GLY A 159 -45.10 -97.93 -0.64
CA GLY A 159 -46.55 -97.73 -0.48
C GLY A 159 -47.26 -96.97 -1.61
N PHE A 160 -46.54 -96.47 -2.61
CA PHE A 160 -47.09 -96.18 -3.94
C PHE A 160 -47.20 -97.50 -4.75
N THR A 161 -47.53 -97.41 -6.05
CA THR A 161 -47.55 -98.59 -6.95
C THR A 161 -46.79 -98.25 -8.23
N ASP A 162 -46.28 -99.25 -8.96
CA ASP A 162 -45.67 -99.18 -10.31
C ASP A 162 -46.52 -98.43 -11.39
N THR A 163 -47.67 -97.84 -11.02
CA THR A 163 -48.58 -97.08 -11.90
C THR A 163 -49.00 -95.71 -11.36
N GLU A 164 -48.65 -95.39 -10.10
CA GLU A 164 -48.89 -94.10 -9.44
C GLU A 164 -47.61 -93.46 -8.88
N ASP A 165 -46.54 -94.24 -8.77
CA ASP A 165 -45.14 -93.86 -8.55
C ASP A 165 -44.48 -93.31 -9.84
N ASP A 166 -43.45 -92.47 -9.70
CA ASP A 166 -42.57 -91.99 -10.78
C ASP A 166 -41.14 -92.55 -10.67
N CYS A 167 -40.84 -93.37 -9.64
CA CYS A 167 -39.51 -93.81 -9.22
C CYS A 167 -39.31 -95.34 -9.02
N ASP A 168 -40.27 -96.19 -9.44
CA ASP A 168 -40.45 -97.68 -9.44
C ASP A 168 -39.47 -98.64 -8.69
N ASP A 169 -38.17 -98.32 -8.64
CA ASP A 169 -37.06 -99.11 -8.07
C ASP A 169 -36.41 -98.43 -6.83
N THR A 170 -36.90 -97.26 -6.36
CA THR A 170 -36.22 -96.37 -5.39
C THR A 170 -37.13 -95.70 -4.34
N THR A 171 -37.31 -96.38 -3.20
CA THR A 171 -38.21 -96.04 -2.08
C THR A 171 -38.22 -94.55 -1.70
N GLY A 172 -39.40 -93.92 -1.71
CA GLY A 172 -39.52 -92.48 -1.44
C GLY A 172 -40.75 -92.05 -0.62
N ASN A 173 -41.09 -90.77 -0.76
CA ASN A 173 -42.21 -90.12 -0.06
C ASN A 173 -42.72 -88.81 -0.70
N SER A 174 -42.14 -88.36 -1.82
CA SER A 174 -42.58 -87.14 -2.51
C SER A 174 -44.02 -87.24 -3.03
N THR A 175 -44.71 -86.09 -3.15
CA THR A 175 -46.14 -85.99 -3.54
C THR A 175 -46.52 -84.74 -4.36
N ASN A 176 -45.62 -83.77 -4.56
CA ASN A 176 -45.94 -82.48 -5.19
C ASN A 176 -45.52 -82.38 -6.67
N ASP A 177 -44.30 -82.82 -7.03
CA ASP A 177 -43.74 -82.80 -8.39
C ASP A 177 -43.66 -84.18 -9.05
N ARG A 178 -43.16 -85.16 -8.30
CA ARG A 178 -43.11 -86.61 -8.59
C ARG A 178 -43.70 -87.36 -7.40
N ASN A 179 -44.33 -88.50 -7.63
CA ASN A 179 -44.75 -89.40 -6.56
C ASN A 179 -43.68 -90.48 -6.29
N GLY A 180 -43.61 -91.00 -5.06
CA GLY A 180 -42.77 -92.15 -4.69
C GLY A 180 -41.26 -91.96 -4.83
N CYS A 181 -40.80 -90.76 -5.20
CA CYS A 181 -39.39 -90.42 -5.25
C CYS A 181 -38.86 -89.97 -3.89
N LEU A 182 -37.54 -90.04 -3.72
CA LEU A 182 -36.86 -89.57 -2.51
C LEU A 182 -37.17 -88.09 -2.27
N ASP A 183 -37.58 -87.78 -1.04
CA ASP A 183 -37.83 -86.46 -0.49
C ASP A 183 -37.15 -86.45 0.89
N SER A 184 -35.98 -85.81 0.96
CA SER A 184 -35.04 -85.92 2.07
C SER A 184 -35.45 -85.19 3.35
N ASP A 185 -36.42 -84.26 3.31
CA ASP A 185 -36.82 -83.45 4.47
C ASP A 185 -38.32 -83.47 4.83
N GLY A 186 -39.18 -83.89 3.89
CA GLY A 186 -40.60 -84.17 4.11
C GLY A 186 -41.55 -83.04 3.75
N ASP A 187 -41.13 -82.05 2.95
CA ASP A 187 -42.01 -81.00 2.41
C ASP A 187 -42.96 -81.52 1.30
N GLY A 188 -42.54 -82.59 0.60
CA GLY A 188 -43.30 -83.28 -0.44
C GLY A 188 -42.80 -83.07 -1.88
N TYR A 189 -41.76 -82.25 -2.13
CA TYR A 189 -41.06 -82.19 -3.42
C TYR A 189 -39.87 -83.16 -3.44
N SER A 190 -39.51 -83.67 -4.63
CA SER A 190 -38.47 -84.69 -4.78
C SER A 190 -37.05 -84.14 -4.93
N ASP A 191 -36.08 -84.84 -4.32
CA ASP A 191 -34.64 -84.58 -4.39
C ASP A 191 -34.13 -84.46 -5.86
N PRO A 192 -33.11 -83.63 -6.14
CA PRO A 192 -32.55 -83.45 -7.47
C PRO A 192 -31.68 -84.62 -7.95
N GLU A 193 -32.06 -85.19 -9.09
CA GLU A 193 -31.48 -86.42 -9.64
C GLU A 193 -30.88 -86.26 -11.05
N PRO A 194 -30.09 -87.24 -11.56
CA PRO A 194 -29.47 -87.22 -12.90
C PRO A 194 -30.44 -87.26 -14.11
N GLY A 195 -31.24 -86.21 -14.27
CA GLY A 195 -32.31 -86.07 -15.26
C GLY A 195 -33.44 -85.15 -14.78
N TRP A 196 -33.55 -84.96 -13.46
CA TRP A 196 -34.52 -84.11 -12.78
C TRP A 196 -33.76 -83.09 -11.92
N ALA A 197 -33.35 -81.97 -12.53
CA ALA A 197 -32.55 -80.96 -11.86
C ALA A 197 -33.40 -80.09 -10.92
N ALA A 198 -32.76 -79.56 -9.88
CA ALA A 198 -33.29 -78.50 -9.02
C ALA A 198 -33.73 -77.26 -9.82
N HIS A 199 -34.65 -76.46 -9.27
CA HIS A 199 -34.89 -75.10 -9.76
C HIS A 199 -33.59 -74.26 -9.70
N PRO A 200 -33.36 -73.28 -10.60
CA PRO A 200 -34.13 -72.91 -11.80
C PRO A 200 -33.76 -73.71 -13.07
N GLN A 201 -33.08 -74.86 -12.94
CA GLN A 201 -32.64 -75.67 -14.10
C GLN A 201 -33.60 -76.82 -14.44
N GLY A 202 -34.45 -77.22 -13.49
CA GLY A 202 -35.53 -78.18 -13.66
C GLY A 202 -36.70 -77.88 -12.74
N GLN A 203 -37.27 -78.93 -12.13
CA GLN A 203 -38.45 -78.86 -11.27
C GLN A 203 -38.33 -79.73 -10.00
N ALA A 204 -37.16 -80.33 -9.77
CA ALA A 204 -36.86 -80.92 -8.47
C ALA A 204 -36.72 -79.80 -7.44
N ASP A 205 -36.84 -80.19 -6.18
CA ASP A 205 -36.54 -79.30 -5.06
C ASP A 205 -35.09 -78.75 -5.13
N ALA A 206 -34.92 -77.50 -4.68
CA ALA A 206 -33.64 -76.79 -4.61
C ALA A 206 -32.95 -76.88 -3.23
N PHE A 207 -33.68 -77.24 -2.17
CA PHE A 207 -33.29 -77.08 -0.77
C PHE A 207 -33.56 -78.33 0.08
N SER A 208 -33.14 -79.53 -0.38
CA SER A 208 -33.55 -80.86 0.11
C SER A 208 -33.20 -81.25 1.56
N TYR A 209 -32.87 -80.28 2.41
CA TYR A 209 -32.64 -80.40 3.84
C TYR A 209 -33.27 -79.24 4.66
N GLU A 210 -34.15 -78.43 4.07
CA GLU A 210 -34.84 -77.29 4.69
C GLU A 210 -36.33 -77.22 4.25
N PRO A 211 -37.25 -77.92 4.96
CA PRO A 211 -38.65 -78.14 4.57
C PRO A 211 -39.56 -76.91 4.68
N THR A 212 -38.99 -75.71 4.51
CA THR A 212 -39.69 -74.43 4.39
C THR A 212 -39.32 -73.65 3.14
N GLN A 213 -38.43 -74.18 2.30
CA GLN A 213 -38.04 -73.66 0.98
C GLN A 213 -38.00 -74.84 -0.01
N TRP A 214 -38.42 -74.65 -1.26
CA TRP A 214 -38.29 -75.68 -2.32
C TRP A 214 -37.97 -75.11 -3.71
N HIS A 215 -38.13 -73.79 -3.89
CA HIS A 215 -38.04 -73.09 -5.17
C HIS A 215 -37.07 -71.90 -5.06
N ASP A 216 -36.15 -71.75 -6.03
CA ASP A 216 -35.15 -70.68 -6.14
C ASP A 216 -35.26 -70.09 -7.55
N THR A 217 -36.02 -68.99 -7.73
CA THR A 217 -36.47 -68.57 -9.08
C THR A 217 -35.33 -68.16 -10.01
N ASP A 218 -34.24 -67.59 -9.51
CA ASP A 218 -33.15 -67.11 -10.37
C ASP A 218 -31.77 -67.74 -10.11
N GLY A 219 -31.63 -68.59 -9.09
CA GLY A 219 -30.51 -69.47 -8.83
C GLY A 219 -29.41 -68.87 -7.95
N ASP A 220 -29.78 -68.11 -6.91
CA ASP A 220 -28.84 -67.41 -6.02
C ASP A 220 -28.51 -68.19 -4.72
N GLY A 221 -29.41 -69.08 -4.28
CA GLY A 221 -29.29 -69.86 -3.06
C GLY A 221 -30.23 -69.46 -1.92
N TYR A 222 -31.18 -68.56 -2.14
CA TYR A 222 -32.32 -68.27 -1.27
C TYR A 222 -33.64 -68.74 -1.92
N GLY A 223 -34.65 -69.03 -1.10
CA GLY A 223 -35.89 -69.64 -1.57
C GLY A 223 -37.07 -68.68 -1.64
N ASP A 224 -37.91 -68.82 -2.67
CA ASP A 224 -39.06 -67.95 -2.97
C ASP A 224 -40.08 -67.83 -1.83
N GLU A 225 -40.14 -68.81 -0.91
CA GLU A 225 -40.99 -68.76 0.27
C GLU A 225 -40.45 -67.76 1.31
N LEU A 226 -40.77 -66.48 1.12
CA LEU A 226 -40.48 -65.36 2.02
C LEU A 226 -40.82 -65.58 3.52
N THR A 227 -41.67 -66.56 3.85
CA THR A 227 -42.01 -66.93 5.25
C THR A 227 -41.29 -68.17 5.78
N GLY A 228 -40.47 -68.83 4.97
CA GLY A 228 -39.59 -69.92 5.34
C GLY A 228 -38.25 -69.44 5.91
N PHE A 229 -37.31 -70.37 6.04
CA PHE A 229 -35.95 -70.07 6.47
C PHE A 229 -35.19 -69.27 5.40
N GLN A 230 -34.67 -68.10 5.77
CA GLN A 230 -33.93 -67.17 4.88
C GLN A 230 -34.61 -66.93 3.53
N GLY A 231 -35.95 -66.78 3.53
CA GLY A 231 -36.71 -66.59 2.30
C GLY A 231 -36.36 -65.30 1.54
N ASP A 232 -36.29 -65.42 0.23
CA ASP A 232 -35.86 -64.38 -0.70
C ASP A 232 -36.88 -63.23 -0.79
N HIS A 233 -36.35 -62.01 -0.72
CA HIS A 233 -37.09 -60.75 -0.77
C HIS A 233 -37.12 -60.14 -2.18
N CYS A 234 -36.29 -60.62 -3.11
CA CYS A 234 -35.98 -60.09 -4.44
C CYS A 234 -36.05 -61.16 -5.56
N THR A 235 -37.00 -62.10 -5.48
CA THR A 235 -37.28 -63.34 -6.28
C THR A 235 -37.23 -63.34 -7.82
N TYR A 236 -36.61 -62.34 -8.46
CA TYR A 236 -36.31 -62.32 -9.89
C TYR A 236 -34.95 -61.64 -10.22
N GLU A 237 -34.18 -61.19 -9.21
CA GLU A 237 -32.88 -60.52 -9.37
C GLU A 237 -31.84 -60.93 -8.31
N ARG A 238 -31.33 -62.15 -8.45
CA ARG A 238 -30.09 -62.73 -7.92
C ARG A 238 -29.30 -61.82 -6.99
N GLY A 239 -29.47 -62.03 -5.70
CA GLY A 239 -28.76 -61.33 -4.66
C GLY A 239 -27.70 -62.17 -3.97
N PHE A 240 -27.07 -61.56 -2.95
CA PHE A 240 -26.21 -62.24 -1.97
C PHE A 240 -26.30 -61.64 -0.56
N SER A 241 -27.13 -60.60 -0.37
CA SER A 241 -27.40 -60.00 0.95
C SER A 241 -27.96 -61.03 1.94
N HIS A 242 -27.56 -60.90 3.20
CA HIS A 242 -27.76 -61.90 4.25
C HIS A 242 -27.83 -61.33 5.70
N ASN A 243 -27.76 -60.01 5.86
CA ASN A 243 -27.91 -59.32 7.16
C ASN A 243 -29.31 -58.71 7.33
N ASP A 244 -29.94 -58.21 6.25
CA ASP A 244 -31.27 -57.57 6.26
C ASP A 244 -32.33 -58.34 5.45
N ARG A 245 -32.34 -58.17 4.12
CA ARG A 245 -33.22 -58.87 3.17
C ARG A 245 -32.40 -59.98 2.54
N PHE A 246 -32.84 -61.23 2.67
CA PHE A 246 -32.16 -62.35 1.98
C PHE A 246 -32.46 -62.30 0.47
N GLY A 247 -31.47 -62.67 -0.34
CA GLY A 247 -31.59 -62.79 -1.80
C GLY A 247 -31.68 -61.48 -2.60
N CYS A 248 -31.37 -60.34 -1.98
CA CYS A 248 -31.34 -59.05 -2.67
C CYS A 248 -29.93 -58.65 -3.14
N PHE A 249 -29.89 -57.77 -4.13
CA PHE A 249 -28.65 -57.23 -4.68
C PHE A 249 -27.83 -56.52 -3.59
N ASP A 250 -26.52 -56.72 -3.66
CA ASP A 250 -25.50 -56.34 -2.69
C ASP A 250 -24.26 -55.97 -3.53
N SER A 251 -23.97 -54.67 -3.63
CA SER A 251 -23.02 -54.11 -4.59
C SER A 251 -21.54 -54.26 -4.20
N ASP A 252 -21.21 -54.34 -2.91
CA ASP A 252 -19.83 -54.42 -2.39
C ASP A 252 -19.50 -55.66 -1.55
N VAL A 253 -20.52 -56.48 -1.24
CA VAL A 253 -20.45 -57.82 -0.64
C VAL A 253 -20.17 -57.81 0.87
N ASP A 254 -20.84 -56.92 1.59
CA ASP A 254 -20.85 -56.85 3.06
C ASP A 254 -22.02 -57.65 3.71
N GLY A 255 -23.05 -57.95 2.91
CA GLY A 255 -24.26 -58.69 3.31
C GLY A 255 -25.51 -57.85 3.60
N TRP A 256 -25.47 -56.52 3.53
CA TRP A 256 -26.68 -55.68 3.51
C TRP A 256 -27.15 -55.49 2.06
N SER A 257 -28.39 -55.04 1.87
CA SER A 257 -29.00 -54.99 0.55
C SER A 257 -29.15 -53.57 0.00
N ASP A 258 -28.80 -53.41 -1.28
CA ASP A 258 -28.93 -52.17 -2.06
C ASP A 258 -30.35 -51.57 -1.95
N PRO A 259 -30.49 -50.24 -1.92
CA PRO A 259 -31.78 -49.59 -1.82
C PRO A 259 -32.63 -49.82 -3.08
N ASP A 260 -33.86 -50.29 -2.87
CA ASP A 260 -34.97 -50.26 -3.84
C ASP A 260 -36.07 -49.30 -3.35
N PRO A 261 -35.91 -47.95 -3.46
CA PRO A 261 -36.87 -46.99 -2.91
C PRO A 261 -38.26 -47.02 -3.58
N LEU A 262 -38.46 -47.87 -4.59
CA LEU A 262 -39.69 -47.98 -5.36
C LEU A 262 -40.39 -49.34 -5.21
N GLY A 263 -39.70 -50.38 -4.72
CA GLY A 263 -40.21 -51.75 -4.68
C GLY A 263 -40.45 -52.29 -6.10
N LEU A 264 -39.46 -52.12 -6.98
CA LEU A 264 -39.50 -52.61 -8.37
C LEU A 264 -39.00 -54.04 -8.51
N ASN A 265 -37.99 -54.40 -7.72
CA ASN A 265 -37.31 -55.69 -7.78
C ASN A 265 -37.65 -56.53 -6.52
N SER A 266 -38.09 -55.89 -5.43
CA SER A 266 -38.50 -56.53 -4.17
C SER A 266 -40.01 -56.45 -3.85
N SER A 267 -40.44 -57.23 -2.87
CA SER A 267 -41.85 -57.31 -2.43
C SER A 267 -42.45 -56.02 -1.83
N ALA A 268 -41.62 -55.09 -1.39
CA ALA A 268 -41.99 -53.76 -0.88
C ALA A 268 -40.84 -52.75 -1.09
N PRO A 269 -41.12 -51.42 -1.09
CA PRO A 269 -40.08 -50.38 -1.15
C PRO A 269 -39.12 -50.44 0.04
N TRP A 270 -37.83 -50.38 -0.26
CA TRP A 270 -36.71 -50.46 0.67
C TRP A 270 -35.74 -49.29 0.43
N PRO A 271 -36.05 -48.08 0.91
CA PRO A 271 -35.11 -46.96 0.86
C PRO A 271 -33.97 -47.13 1.88
N ALA A 272 -32.85 -46.47 1.60
CA ALA A 272 -31.74 -46.35 2.55
C ALA A 272 -32.13 -45.57 3.81
N HIS A 273 -31.29 -45.65 4.84
CA HIS A 273 -31.36 -44.77 6.00
C HIS A 273 -31.27 -43.28 5.57
N PRO A 274 -31.90 -42.31 6.27
CA PRO A 274 -32.80 -42.43 7.43
C PRO A 274 -34.29 -42.65 7.07
N LEU A 275 -34.61 -43.02 5.83
CA LEU A 275 -36.00 -43.29 5.40
C LEU A 275 -36.40 -44.77 5.45
N GLY A 276 -35.43 -45.67 5.55
CA GLY A 276 -35.60 -47.11 5.68
C GLY A 276 -34.39 -47.78 6.31
N GLN A 277 -34.10 -49.01 5.88
CA GLN A 277 -33.05 -49.87 6.45
C GLN A 277 -32.23 -50.58 5.35
N ALA A 278 -32.31 -50.09 4.10
CA ALA A 278 -31.36 -50.48 3.07
C ALA A 278 -29.99 -49.87 3.36
N ASP A 279 -28.98 -50.49 2.77
CA ASP A 279 -27.63 -49.92 2.73
C ASP A 279 -27.64 -48.50 2.12
N ALA A 280 -26.92 -47.58 2.78
CA ALA A 280 -26.71 -46.20 2.33
C ALA A 280 -25.40 -46.03 1.50
N PHE A 281 -24.49 -47.00 1.53
CA PHE A 281 -23.08 -46.88 1.15
C PHE A 281 -22.59 -47.90 0.12
N VAL A 282 -23.45 -48.40 -0.78
CA VAL A 282 -23.35 -49.39 -1.91
C VAL A 282 -22.04 -49.57 -2.74
N LEU A 283 -20.91 -48.99 -2.35
CA LEU A 283 -19.58 -49.17 -2.91
C LEU A 283 -18.49 -49.29 -1.81
N ASP A 284 -18.87 -49.29 -0.54
CA ASP A 284 -18.00 -49.39 0.62
C ASP A 284 -18.60 -50.31 1.69
N ALA A 285 -18.25 -51.60 1.58
CA ALA A 285 -18.47 -52.64 2.59
C ALA A 285 -17.93 -52.30 4.00
N THR A 286 -17.20 -51.18 4.11
CA THR A 286 -17.00 -50.40 5.33
C THR A 286 -18.27 -50.16 6.13
N GLN A 287 -19.33 -49.65 5.47
CA GLN A 287 -20.44 -48.87 6.03
C GLN A 287 -21.79 -49.27 5.43
N TRP A 288 -22.89 -48.96 6.13
CA TRP A 288 -24.25 -49.23 5.62
C TRP A 288 -25.39 -48.38 6.22
N ASN A 289 -25.14 -47.65 7.32
CA ASN A 289 -26.15 -46.81 7.98
C ASN A 289 -25.61 -45.37 8.11
N ASP A 290 -26.46 -44.40 7.76
CA ASP A 290 -26.22 -42.94 7.76
C ASP A 290 -27.36 -42.33 8.58
N THR A 291 -27.15 -42.03 9.86
CA THR A 291 -28.27 -41.74 10.78
C THR A 291 -29.02 -40.44 10.46
N ASP A 292 -28.41 -39.47 9.77
CA ASP A 292 -28.99 -38.13 9.58
C ASP A 292 -28.89 -37.50 8.17
N ASP A 293 -28.55 -38.27 7.14
CA ASP A 293 -28.52 -37.91 5.70
C ASP A 293 -27.34 -36.97 5.33
N ASP A 294 -26.17 -37.20 5.94
CA ASP A 294 -24.95 -36.39 5.80
C ASP A 294 -23.82 -37.06 4.97
N ARG A 295 -23.90 -38.39 4.80
CA ARG A 295 -22.97 -39.28 4.09
C ARG A 295 -21.66 -39.65 4.79
N TYR A 296 -21.58 -39.57 6.11
CA TYR A 296 -20.60 -40.32 6.89
C TYR A 296 -21.28 -41.50 7.59
N GLY A 297 -20.55 -42.60 7.77
CA GLY A 297 -21.16 -43.86 8.19
C GLY A 297 -21.17 -44.05 9.70
N ASP A 298 -22.30 -44.51 10.25
CA ASP A 298 -22.50 -44.64 11.71
C ASP A 298 -21.53 -45.61 12.40
N ASN A 299 -20.95 -46.55 11.64
CA ASN A 299 -20.11 -47.63 12.12
C ASN A 299 -18.63 -47.21 12.16
N TRP A 300 -17.80 -47.79 13.05
CA TRP A 300 -16.51 -47.19 13.42
C TRP A 300 -15.35 -48.17 13.62
N ALA A 301 -14.13 -47.70 13.31
CA ALA A 301 -12.89 -48.44 13.52
C ALA A 301 -12.20 -48.15 14.86
N ASP A 302 -12.29 -46.92 15.38
CA ASP A 302 -11.57 -46.55 16.60
C ASP A 302 -12.20 -47.20 17.84
N GLY A 303 -11.44 -48.12 18.44
CA GLY A 303 -11.82 -48.78 19.68
C GLY A 303 -11.99 -47.83 20.88
N SER A 304 -11.57 -46.56 20.80
CA SER A 304 -11.84 -45.55 21.83
C SER A 304 -13.32 -45.15 21.90
N TRP A 305 -14.04 -45.19 20.77
CA TRP A 305 -15.48 -44.85 20.69
C TRP A 305 -16.39 -45.98 21.22
N ASN A 306 -15.84 -47.15 21.54
CA ASN A 306 -16.63 -48.27 22.07
C ASN A 306 -17.32 -47.93 23.40
N ASP A 307 -16.65 -47.20 24.29
CA ASP A 307 -17.23 -46.84 25.60
C ASP A 307 -18.38 -45.82 25.48
N THR A 308 -18.41 -45.00 24.41
CA THR A 308 -19.52 -44.07 24.14
C THR A 308 -20.65 -44.74 23.36
N ARG A 309 -20.36 -45.38 22.21
CA ARG A 309 -21.40 -45.91 21.30
C ARG A 309 -22.05 -47.22 21.73
N VAL A 310 -21.31 -48.14 22.37
CA VAL A 310 -21.84 -49.48 22.74
C VAL A 310 -22.73 -49.42 24.00
N ASN A 311 -22.76 -48.29 24.71
CA ASN A 311 -23.59 -48.07 25.91
C ASN A 311 -24.86 -47.24 25.65
N GLU A 312 -25.10 -46.81 24.40
CA GLU A 312 -26.35 -46.17 23.96
C GLU A 312 -27.54 -47.16 24.08
N VAL A 313 -28.77 -46.64 24.15
CA VAL A 313 -29.97 -47.48 24.37
C VAL A 313 -30.37 -48.26 23.11
N GLU A 314 -30.13 -47.67 21.94
CA GLU A 314 -30.18 -48.30 20.62
C GLU A 314 -28.89 -47.83 19.92
N PRO A 315 -27.91 -48.72 19.63
CA PRO A 315 -26.66 -48.33 18.99
C PRO A 315 -26.89 -48.04 17.50
N LEU A 316 -26.43 -46.88 17.04
CA LEU A 316 -26.70 -46.37 15.68
C LEU A 316 -25.81 -47.03 14.61
N GLY A 317 -24.66 -47.58 15.02
CA GLY A 317 -23.79 -48.42 14.20
C GLY A 317 -23.13 -49.53 15.03
N GLN A 318 -22.09 -50.16 14.49
CA GLN A 318 -21.26 -51.13 15.22
C GLN A 318 -19.75 -50.92 14.96
N TRP A 319 -18.91 -51.63 15.72
CA TRP A 319 -17.46 -51.62 15.50
C TRP A 319 -17.07 -52.52 14.32
N VAL A 320 -16.29 -52.00 13.37
CA VAL A 320 -15.85 -52.69 12.14
C VAL A 320 -14.34 -52.53 11.95
N GLU A 321 -13.64 -53.61 11.58
CA GLU A 321 -12.18 -53.59 11.46
C GLU A 321 -11.74 -52.81 10.21
N ASN A 322 -11.26 -51.58 10.42
CA ASN A 322 -10.85 -50.59 9.40
C ASN A 322 -12.01 -49.88 8.66
N ALA A 323 -13.15 -49.65 9.33
CA ALA A 323 -14.22 -48.74 8.86
C ALA A 323 -13.68 -47.47 8.19
N THR A 324 -14.05 -47.25 6.93
CA THR A 324 -13.82 -46.04 6.16
C THR A 324 -14.91 -45.00 6.40
N GLU A 325 -14.52 -43.72 6.28
CA GLU A 325 -15.36 -42.52 6.47
C GLU A 325 -16.38 -42.61 7.65
N PRO A 326 -15.99 -43.09 8.86
CA PRO A 326 -16.89 -43.18 10.00
C PRO A 326 -17.26 -41.81 10.54
N ASP A 327 -18.55 -41.54 10.61
CA ASP A 327 -19.09 -40.35 11.27
C ASP A 327 -18.74 -40.36 12.77
N ALA A 328 -18.33 -39.21 13.31
CA ALA A 328 -18.13 -38.94 14.72
C ALA A 328 -19.40 -38.42 15.44
N CYS A 329 -20.37 -37.85 14.74
CA CYS A 329 -21.56 -37.14 15.24
C CYS A 329 -22.95 -37.71 14.80
N PRO A 330 -23.22 -39.05 14.85
CA PRO A 330 -24.33 -39.76 14.16
C PRO A 330 -25.74 -39.50 14.68
N SER A 331 -26.16 -38.24 14.69
CA SER A 331 -27.46 -37.72 15.13
C SER A 331 -27.60 -36.20 14.93
N THR A 332 -26.56 -35.53 14.43
CA THR A 332 -26.51 -34.11 14.10
C THR A 332 -25.66 -33.90 12.84
N PRO A 333 -26.28 -33.78 11.64
CA PRO A 333 -25.60 -33.92 10.35
C PRO A 333 -24.56 -32.82 10.13
N GLY A 334 -23.43 -33.19 9.54
CA GLY A 334 -22.27 -32.34 9.34
C GLY A 334 -21.66 -32.40 7.95
N ILE A 335 -20.45 -31.83 7.84
CA ILE A 335 -19.62 -31.87 6.61
C ILE A 335 -18.11 -31.90 6.90
N SER A 336 -17.67 -31.88 8.17
CA SER A 336 -16.25 -31.78 8.52
C SER A 336 -15.42 -33.00 8.09
N LEU A 337 -14.14 -32.76 7.80
CA LEU A 337 -13.22 -33.59 7.03
C LEU A 337 -11.80 -33.73 7.64
N ASN A 338 -11.43 -32.88 8.61
CA ASN A 338 -10.04 -32.77 9.09
C ASN A 338 -9.81 -33.39 10.48
N ASP A 339 -10.73 -33.20 11.44
CA ASP A 339 -10.61 -33.70 12.82
C ASP A 339 -11.65 -34.79 13.15
N ARG A 340 -12.93 -34.50 12.96
CA ARG A 340 -14.07 -35.38 13.26
C ARG A 340 -14.97 -35.42 12.05
N TRP A 341 -15.03 -36.56 11.35
CA TRP A 341 -15.90 -36.70 10.18
C TRP A 341 -17.38 -36.66 10.58
N GLY A 342 -18.24 -36.13 9.69
CA GLY A 342 -19.69 -35.96 9.88
C GLY A 342 -20.13 -35.03 11.02
N CYS A 343 -19.22 -34.33 11.69
CA CYS A 343 -19.60 -33.32 12.67
C CYS A 343 -19.97 -31.98 12.00
N PRO A 344 -20.83 -31.16 12.65
CA PRO A 344 -21.17 -29.83 12.16
C PRO A 344 -19.93 -28.97 11.91
N ASP A 345 -19.90 -28.37 10.72
CA ASP A 345 -18.95 -27.37 10.25
C ASP A 345 -19.82 -26.25 9.66
N THR A 346 -19.61 -25.03 10.12
CA THR A 346 -20.52 -23.88 9.92
C THR A 346 -20.10 -22.98 8.77
N ASP A 347 -18.81 -22.97 8.40
CA ASP A 347 -18.27 -22.10 7.35
C ASP A 347 -17.66 -22.84 6.14
N GLY A 348 -17.36 -24.14 6.30
CA GLY A 348 -17.03 -25.08 5.24
C GLY A 348 -15.54 -25.29 4.99
N ASP A 349 -14.68 -25.07 5.97
CA ASP A 349 -13.23 -25.30 5.86
C ASP A 349 -12.80 -26.77 6.12
N GLY A 350 -13.70 -27.56 6.72
CA GLY A 350 -13.50 -28.98 7.04
C GLY A 350 -13.13 -29.28 8.49
N TRP A 351 -13.01 -28.32 9.40
CA TRP A 351 -12.85 -28.59 10.84
C TRP A 351 -14.19 -28.53 11.57
N SER A 352 -14.36 -29.34 12.62
CA SER A 352 -15.65 -29.45 13.32
C SER A 352 -15.85 -28.36 14.38
N ASN A 353 -17.05 -27.77 14.41
CA ASN A 353 -17.49 -26.84 15.45
C ASN A 353 -17.26 -27.42 16.87
N PRO A 354 -16.74 -26.63 17.83
CA PRO A 354 -16.53 -27.08 19.20
C PRO A 354 -17.85 -27.21 19.97
N ASP A 355 -17.97 -28.27 20.78
CA ASP A 355 -19.15 -28.64 21.55
C ASP A 355 -18.86 -28.91 23.05
N GLN A 356 -19.70 -29.70 23.72
CA GLN A 356 -19.56 -30.00 25.16
C GLN A 356 -18.60 -31.15 25.49
N ASN A 357 -18.30 -32.01 24.50
CA ASN A 357 -17.43 -33.17 24.59
C ASN A 357 -16.13 -32.98 23.78
N TRP A 358 -16.13 -32.11 22.76
CA TRP A 358 -14.97 -31.77 21.94
C TRP A 358 -14.76 -30.26 21.92
N THR A 359 -13.81 -29.76 22.69
CA THR A 359 -13.52 -28.32 22.76
C THR A 359 -12.39 -27.93 21.81
N VAL A 360 -12.13 -26.63 21.66
CA VAL A 360 -10.97 -26.11 20.91
C VAL A 360 -9.65 -26.73 21.41
N ALA A 361 -9.53 -26.95 22.73
CA ALA A 361 -8.36 -27.58 23.33
C ALA A 361 -8.23 -29.09 23.07
N ASP A 362 -9.29 -29.74 22.57
CA ASP A 362 -9.29 -31.15 22.16
C ASP A 362 -8.99 -31.31 20.65
N GLY A 363 -9.06 -30.22 19.88
CA GLY A 363 -8.83 -30.20 18.42
C GLY A 363 -10.01 -29.72 17.59
N GLY A 364 -11.11 -29.27 18.22
CA GLY A 364 -12.21 -28.61 17.52
C GLY A 364 -11.84 -27.21 17.03
N ASP A 365 -12.60 -26.72 16.06
CA ASP A 365 -12.36 -25.45 15.39
C ASP A 365 -12.39 -24.25 16.36
N ALA A 366 -11.35 -23.42 16.33
CA ALA A 366 -11.24 -22.19 17.10
C ALA A 366 -12.14 -21.04 16.60
N PHE A 367 -12.51 -21.01 15.31
CA PHE A 367 -13.08 -19.84 14.62
C PHE A 367 -14.26 -20.14 13.69
N ALA A 368 -15.24 -20.94 14.13
CA ALA A 368 -16.38 -21.47 13.34
C ALA A 368 -17.41 -20.49 12.70
N ASP A 369 -16.99 -19.27 12.35
CA ASP A 369 -17.63 -18.30 11.46
C ASP A 369 -16.61 -17.74 10.41
N ASN A 370 -15.37 -18.26 10.34
CA ASN A 370 -14.24 -17.78 9.54
C ASN A 370 -13.51 -18.95 8.82
N PRO A 371 -13.85 -19.26 7.55
CA PRO A 371 -13.34 -20.41 6.79
C PRO A 371 -11.90 -20.21 6.25
N SER A 372 -11.09 -19.48 7.02
CA SER A 372 -9.67 -19.29 6.78
C SER A 372 -8.81 -19.48 8.05
N GLN A 373 -9.42 -19.74 9.20
CA GLN A 373 -8.75 -20.02 10.47
C GLN A 373 -9.47 -21.14 11.20
N TRP A 374 -8.71 -22.07 11.78
CA TRP A 374 -9.26 -23.22 12.52
C TRP A 374 -8.50 -23.53 13.81
N HIS A 375 -7.36 -22.90 14.03
CA HIS A 375 -6.47 -23.15 15.16
C HIS A 375 -5.98 -21.84 15.77
N ASP A 376 -6.06 -21.77 17.11
CA ASP A 376 -5.56 -20.71 17.97
C ASP A 376 -4.72 -21.41 19.05
N ARG A 377 -3.39 -21.23 19.00
CA ARG A 377 -2.47 -22.00 19.85
C ARG A 377 -2.34 -21.46 21.27
N ASP A 378 -2.40 -20.15 21.46
CA ASP A 378 -2.10 -19.50 22.74
C ASP A 378 -3.31 -18.81 23.42
N ASN A 379 -4.44 -18.80 22.73
CA ASN A 379 -5.80 -18.46 23.16
C ASN A 379 -6.04 -16.95 23.31
N ASP A 380 -5.45 -16.15 22.41
CA ASP A 380 -5.66 -14.71 22.32
C ASP A 380 -6.83 -14.29 21.40
N GLY A 381 -7.23 -15.16 20.46
CA GLY A 381 -8.27 -14.92 19.48
C GLY A 381 -7.81 -14.54 18.06
N TRP A 382 -6.55 -14.81 17.67
CA TRP A 382 -6.07 -14.77 16.29
C TRP A 382 -5.58 -16.15 15.83
N GLY A 383 -5.53 -16.38 14.51
CA GLY A 383 -5.41 -17.74 13.96
C GLY A 383 -4.08 -18.07 13.29
N ASP A 384 -3.55 -19.26 13.61
CA ASP A 384 -2.28 -19.82 13.12
C ASP A 384 -2.13 -19.88 11.58
N ASN A 385 -3.20 -19.79 10.77
CA ASN A 385 -3.14 -20.05 9.34
C ASN A 385 -2.69 -18.83 8.52
N GLN A 386 -1.38 -18.72 8.31
CA GLN A 386 -0.72 -17.72 7.47
C GLN A 386 -0.88 -17.95 5.95
N SER A 387 -1.98 -18.54 5.49
CA SER A 387 -2.21 -18.81 4.06
C SER A 387 -2.61 -17.55 3.28
N VAL A 388 -2.24 -17.49 1.99
CA VAL A 388 -2.40 -16.27 1.18
C VAL A 388 -3.89 -15.97 0.93
N GLY A 389 -4.39 -14.93 1.60
CA GLY A 389 -5.79 -14.51 1.55
C GLY A 389 -6.61 -14.93 2.76
N ALA A 390 -6.00 -15.56 3.77
CA ALA A 390 -6.62 -15.74 5.08
C ALA A 390 -6.90 -14.40 5.77
N THR A 391 -7.81 -14.44 6.74
CA THR A 391 -8.20 -13.28 7.54
C THR A 391 -8.08 -13.60 9.02
N GLN A 392 -7.88 -12.58 9.87
CA GLN A 392 -7.61 -12.78 11.31
C GLN A 392 -6.39 -13.69 11.55
N VAL A 393 -5.35 -13.48 10.73
CA VAL A 393 -4.05 -14.18 10.81
C VAL A 393 -3.28 -13.69 12.04
N ASP A 394 -2.62 -14.62 12.71
CA ASP A 394 -1.65 -14.36 13.76
C ASP A 394 -0.21 -14.41 13.23
N ASP A 395 0.53 -13.33 13.43
CA ASP A 395 1.96 -13.22 13.12
C ASP A 395 2.87 -13.79 14.24
N PHE A 396 2.35 -13.99 15.46
CA PHE A 396 3.08 -14.51 16.64
C PHE A 396 2.42 -15.71 17.36
N PRO A 397 2.21 -16.90 16.74
CA PRO A 397 1.50 -18.06 17.31
C PRO A 397 2.05 -18.79 18.56
N ASP A 398 2.83 -18.12 19.40
CA ASP A 398 3.27 -18.58 20.73
C ASP A 398 3.32 -17.42 21.77
N ASN A 399 2.77 -16.22 21.46
CA ASN A 399 2.76 -15.03 22.32
C ASN A 399 1.34 -14.41 22.43
N PRO A 400 0.55 -14.73 23.47
CA PRO A 400 -0.85 -14.27 23.63
C PRO A 400 -0.99 -12.80 24.08
N THR A 401 -0.03 -11.97 23.66
CA THR A 401 -0.03 -10.52 23.80
C THR A 401 0.36 -9.79 22.51
N GLN A 402 0.71 -10.52 21.44
CA GLN A 402 1.04 -10.00 20.11
C GLN A 402 0.39 -10.87 19.04
N TRP A 403 -0.07 -10.24 17.95
CA TRP A 403 -0.73 -10.97 16.86
C TRP A 403 -0.54 -10.31 15.48
N LEU A 404 0.17 -9.19 15.42
CA LEU A 404 0.30 -8.34 14.24
C LEU A 404 1.72 -7.76 14.15
N ASP A 405 2.35 -7.95 12.98
CA ASP A 405 3.64 -7.40 12.60
C ASP A 405 3.49 -6.67 11.25
N ILE A 406 3.29 -5.34 11.28
CA ILE A 406 2.98 -4.56 10.06
C ILE A 406 4.17 -4.45 9.08
N ASP A 407 5.42 -4.50 9.56
CA ASP A 407 6.61 -4.24 8.73
C ASP A 407 7.57 -5.45 8.57
N GLY A 408 7.45 -6.48 9.41
CA GLY A 408 8.09 -7.79 9.28
C GLY A 408 9.40 -7.95 10.04
N ASP A 409 9.66 -7.16 11.08
CA ASP A 409 10.89 -7.20 11.88
C ASP A 409 10.88 -8.31 12.96
N GLY A 410 9.70 -8.75 13.39
CA GLY A 410 9.51 -9.75 14.45
C GLY A 410 9.27 -9.18 15.85
N TYR A 411 8.89 -7.91 15.99
CA TYR A 411 8.26 -7.32 17.18
C TYR A 411 6.81 -6.94 16.87
N GLY A 412 5.94 -6.97 17.89
CA GLY A 412 4.49 -6.89 17.68
C GLY A 412 3.86 -5.54 18.03
N ASP A 413 2.96 -5.08 17.17
CA ASP A 413 2.30 -3.78 17.25
C ASP A 413 1.38 -3.58 18.48
N ASN A 414 1.02 -4.67 19.17
CA ASN A 414 -0.03 -4.64 20.19
C ASN A 414 0.51 -4.18 21.54
N GLN A 415 0.47 -2.86 21.76
CA GLN A 415 0.92 -2.18 22.99
C GLN A 415 -0.01 -2.40 24.22
N THR A 416 -0.48 -3.63 24.46
CA THR A 416 -1.32 -3.94 25.64
C THR A 416 -0.52 -3.96 26.94
N THR A 417 -1.18 -3.60 28.04
CA THR A 417 -0.49 -3.42 29.35
C THR A 417 -0.04 -4.75 29.93
N GLY A 418 1.26 -5.04 29.80
CA GLY A 418 1.87 -6.31 30.23
C GLY A 418 2.26 -7.23 29.06
N ALA A 419 2.07 -6.77 27.81
CA ALA A 419 2.67 -7.40 26.64
C ALA A 419 4.19 -7.41 26.72
N TRP A 420 4.79 -8.33 25.96
CA TRP A 420 6.23 -8.47 25.76
C TRP A 420 6.48 -8.70 24.27
N GLN A 421 7.72 -8.47 23.82
CA GLN A 421 8.03 -8.38 22.37
C GLN A 421 7.14 -7.31 21.70
N VAL A 422 6.91 -6.21 22.40
CA VAL A 422 6.19 -5.02 21.93
C VAL A 422 7.10 -4.21 21.05
N ASP A 423 6.57 -3.75 19.93
CA ASP A 423 7.18 -2.72 19.10
C ASP A 423 6.71 -1.30 19.47
N ASN A 424 7.62 -0.33 19.33
CA ASN A 424 7.41 1.10 19.48
C ASN A 424 7.42 1.86 18.12
N PHE A 425 7.76 1.21 17.01
CA PHE A 425 8.08 1.81 15.70
C PHE A 425 7.38 1.13 14.49
N THR A 426 6.08 0.79 14.64
CA THR A 426 5.19 -0.13 13.87
C THR A 426 5.06 0.02 12.34
N LEU A 427 6.10 0.52 11.66
CA LEU A 427 6.18 0.94 10.26
C LEU A 427 7.65 0.99 9.73
N GLU A 428 8.67 0.77 10.57
CA GLU A 428 10.09 0.89 10.25
C GLU A 428 10.90 -0.27 10.86
N ALA A 429 10.88 -1.41 10.15
CA ALA A 429 11.49 -2.72 10.47
C ALA A 429 13.02 -2.77 10.74
N SER A 430 13.63 -1.62 11.05
CA SER A 430 14.99 -1.50 11.54
C SER A 430 15.08 -0.91 12.96
N GLN A 431 13.95 -0.50 13.55
CA GLN A 431 13.82 -0.07 14.93
C GLN A 431 12.68 -0.82 15.62
N TRP A 432 12.84 -1.16 16.90
CA TRP A 432 11.80 -1.86 17.67
C TRP A 432 11.71 -1.47 19.15
N ALA A 433 12.70 -0.71 19.66
CA ALA A 433 12.82 -0.36 21.07
C ALA A 433 13.29 1.08 21.23
N ASP A 434 12.74 1.74 22.25
CA ASP A 434 13.04 3.10 22.72
C ASP A 434 13.09 3.00 24.25
N PHE A 435 14.29 3.05 24.83
CA PHE A 435 14.46 2.72 26.26
C PHE A 435 14.13 3.88 27.22
N ASP A 436 14.29 5.14 26.79
CA ASP A 436 14.05 6.32 27.63
C ASP A 436 12.85 7.18 27.22
N GLY A 437 12.26 6.90 26.06
CA GLY A 437 10.98 7.43 25.58
C GLY A 437 11.10 8.66 24.68
N ASP A 438 12.25 8.88 24.02
CA ASP A 438 12.52 10.09 23.26
C ASP A 438 12.03 10.10 21.82
N GLY A 439 11.65 8.93 21.29
CA GLY A 439 11.12 8.76 19.94
C GLY A 439 12.15 8.36 18.88
N PHE A 440 13.42 8.11 19.24
CA PHE A 440 14.41 7.47 18.38
C PHE A 440 14.72 6.04 18.84
N GLY A 441 15.12 5.18 17.91
CA GLY A 441 15.23 3.74 18.18
C GLY A 441 16.62 3.30 18.65
N ASP A 442 16.67 2.46 19.68
CA ASP A 442 17.87 1.90 20.31
C ASP A 442 18.84 1.21 19.31
N ASN A 443 18.36 0.78 18.14
CA ASN A 443 19.19 0.20 17.11
C ASN A 443 19.88 1.30 16.28
N LEU A 444 21.04 1.75 16.75
CA LEU A 444 21.99 2.63 16.05
C LEU A 444 22.38 2.20 14.61
N SER A 445 22.02 0.98 14.16
CA SER A 445 22.23 0.53 12.77
C SER A 445 20.98 0.58 11.88
N GLY A 446 19.82 0.94 12.42
CA GLY A 446 18.57 1.19 11.69
C GLY A 446 18.40 2.63 11.22
N PHE A 447 17.21 2.94 10.70
CA PHE A 447 16.79 4.28 10.29
C PHE A 447 16.70 5.21 11.51
N GLU A 448 17.27 6.42 11.38
CA GLU A 448 17.31 7.47 12.43
C GLU A 448 17.68 6.94 13.84
N GLY A 449 18.54 5.91 13.88
CA GLY A 449 18.91 5.19 15.10
C GLY A 449 19.64 6.06 16.13
N ASP A 450 19.25 5.89 17.38
CA ASP A 450 19.63 6.76 18.48
C ASP A 450 21.13 6.67 18.83
N VAL A 451 21.73 7.84 19.11
CA VAL A 451 23.13 8.05 19.48
C VAL A 451 23.27 8.34 20.99
N CYS A 452 22.17 8.43 21.75
CA CYS A 452 22.09 8.81 23.15
C CYS A 452 21.08 7.99 24.02
N PRO A 453 21.12 6.63 24.05
CA PRO A 453 20.07 5.76 24.65
C PRO A 453 20.05 5.68 26.19
N GLU A 454 20.46 6.77 26.85
CA GLU A 454 20.24 7.06 28.27
C GLU A 454 19.94 8.57 28.42
N SER A 455 19.06 9.10 27.55
CA SER A 455 18.58 10.48 27.54
C SER A 455 17.79 10.79 28.82
N LEU A 456 17.84 12.04 29.29
CA LEU A 456 17.18 12.39 30.56
C LEU A 456 15.70 12.62 30.36
N VAL A 457 14.86 11.92 31.13
CA VAL A 457 13.38 12.04 31.13
C VAL A 457 12.88 13.49 31.24
N GLU A 458 13.64 14.41 31.86
CA GLU A 458 13.31 15.85 31.88
C GLU A 458 13.53 16.53 30.51
N HIS A 459 14.57 16.16 29.77
CA HIS A 459 14.82 16.64 28.42
C HIS A 459 13.76 16.10 27.45
N VAL A 460 13.50 14.79 27.49
CA VAL A 460 12.46 14.11 26.72
C VAL A 460 11.09 14.76 26.94
N ALA A 461 10.66 14.89 28.20
CA ALA A 461 9.37 15.51 28.54
C ALA A 461 9.28 17.01 28.19
N ASN A 462 10.42 17.68 27.98
CA ASN A 462 10.50 19.06 27.50
C ASN A 462 10.58 19.15 25.96
N GLY A 463 10.83 18.05 25.23
CA GLY A 463 11.16 18.06 23.81
C GLY A 463 12.52 18.70 23.51
N GLN A 464 13.54 18.39 24.32
CA GLN A 464 14.92 18.86 24.22
C GLN A 464 15.85 17.79 23.62
N ILE A 465 15.46 17.31 22.43
CA ILE A 465 16.00 16.12 21.78
C ILE A 465 16.23 16.45 20.28
N SER A 466 17.46 16.21 19.80
CA SER A 466 17.86 16.43 18.41
C SER A 466 17.16 15.45 17.46
N ARG A 467 16.85 15.98 16.27
CA ARG A 467 16.11 15.31 15.20
C ARG A 467 16.66 15.60 13.79
N HIS A 468 17.83 16.25 13.70
CA HIS A 468 18.45 16.62 12.41
C HIS A 468 19.91 16.17 12.27
N ASP A 469 20.70 16.10 13.36
CA ASP A 469 22.12 15.70 13.30
C ASP A 469 22.41 14.37 14.01
N ARG A 470 22.21 14.33 15.32
CA ARG A 470 22.67 13.28 16.22
C ARG A 470 21.48 12.89 17.08
N PHE A 471 20.62 12.09 16.45
CA PHE A 471 19.33 11.63 16.95
C PHE A 471 19.38 11.19 18.42
N GLY A 472 18.31 11.53 19.14
CA GLY A 472 18.10 11.30 20.58
C GLY A 472 18.96 12.12 21.56
N CYS A 473 19.98 12.83 21.05
CA CYS A 473 20.86 13.61 21.92
C CYS A 473 20.29 14.97 22.31
N TYR A 474 20.71 15.47 23.48
CA TYR A 474 20.23 16.74 24.03
C TYR A 474 20.38 17.93 23.06
N ASP A 475 19.24 18.61 22.90
CA ASP A 475 19.04 19.86 22.16
C ASP A 475 18.49 20.91 23.16
N GLY A 476 19.24 21.98 23.37
CA GLY A 476 19.00 22.96 24.42
C GLY A 476 17.79 23.86 24.16
N ASP A 477 17.68 24.36 22.94
CA ASP A 477 16.75 25.44 22.56
C ASP A 477 15.60 24.99 21.62
N LYS A 478 15.72 23.77 21.06
CA LYS A 478 14.71 22.96 20.35
C LYS A 478 14.65 23.17 18.85
N ASP A 479 15.68 23.76 18.24
CA ASP A 479 15.75 23.88 16.78
C ASP A 479 15.86 22.53 16.05
N GLY A 480 16.29 21.47 16.73
CA GLY A 480 16.46 20.10 16.23
C GLY A 480 17.90 19.63 16.06
N TYR A 481 18.91 20.41 16.40
CA TYR A 481 20.33 20.06 16.37
C TYR A 481 20.89 19.86 17.78
N SER A 482 21.93 19.02 17.93
CA SER A 482 22.46 18.62 19.24
C SER A 482 23.59 19.52 19.74
N ASN A 483 23.56 19.83 21.05
CA ASN A 483 24.57 20.65 21.70
C ASN A 483 26.00 20.06 21.56
N PRO A 484 27.04 20.91 21.49
CA PRO A 484 28.42 20.47 21.43
C PRO A 484 28.87 19.75 22.72
N THR A 485 29.66 18.70 22.56
CA THR A 485 30.26 17.89 23.63
C THR A 485 31.76 17.72 23.42
N SER A 486 32.49 17.11 24.38
CA SER A 486 33.94 16.91 24.26
C SER A 486 34.41 16.03 23.09
N ASN A 487 33.47 15.42 22.36
CA ASN A 487 33.71 14.59 21.17
C ASN A 487 32.70 14.88 20.04
N TRP A 488 31.94 15.97 20.13
CA TRP A 488 30.99 16.46 19.12
C TRP A 488 31.16 17.97 19.09
N VAL A 489 32.06 18.47 18.23
CA VAL A 489 32.45 19.89 18.22
C VAL A 489 31.45 20.68 17.37
N ALA A 490 31.19 21.93 17.77
CA ALA A 490 30.38 22.88 17.01
C ALA A 490 30.99 23.22 15.64
N HIS A 491 30.16 23.71 14.72
CA HIS A 491 30.62 24.36 13.49
C HIS A 491 31.57 25.54 13.81
N PRO A 492 32.55 25.88 12.94
CA PRO A 492 32.98 25.21 11.70
C PRO A 492 34.03 24.09 11.89
N GLU A 493 34.48 23.80 13.12
CA GLU A 493 35.46 22.74 13.42
C GLU A 493 34.80 21.34 13.62
N GLY A 494 33.48 21.25 13.48
CA GLY A 494 32.69 20.03 13.64
C GLY A 494 31.26 20.15 13.09
N PHE A 495 30.33 19.37 13.65
CA PHE A 495 28.96 19.20 13.15
C PHE A 495 27.87 19.44 14.19
N ALA A 496 28.23 19.68 15.45
CA ALA A 496 27.27 20.09 16.47
C ALA A 496 26.75 21.50 16.17
N ASP A 497 25.62 21.83 16.76
CA ASP A 497 25.11 23.20 16.70
C ASP A 497 26.10 24.20 17.33
N ALA A 498 26.13 25.44 16.79
CA ALA A 498 27.04 26.51 17.20
C ALA A 498 26.44 27.54 18.19
N PHE A 499 25.12 27.59 18.35
CA PHE A 499 24.37 28.65 19.03
C PHE A 499 23.30 28.14 20.02
N SER A 500 23.58 27.04 20.75
CA SER A 500 22.65 26.24 21.58
C SER A 500 21.79 26.90 22.71
N ASP A 501 21.64 28.21 22.71
CA ASP A 501 20.71 29.02 23.49
C ASP A 501 19.73 29.84 22.59
N GLU A 502 19.80 29.72 21.24
CA GLU A 502 19.10 30.57 20.25
C GLU A 502 18.54 29.74 19.07
N PRO A 503 17.27 29.29 19.13
CA PRO A 503 16.70 28.25 18.26
C PRO A 503 16.36 28.70 16.84
N SER A 504 17.05 29.73 16.35
CA SER A 504 17.00 30.19 14.96
C SER A 504 18.34 30.03 14.24
N GLN A 505 19.41 29.60 14.92
CA GLN A 505 20.74 29.40 14.37
C GLN A 505 21.38 28.10 14.87
N TRP A 506 22.03 27.35 13.96
CA TRP A 506 22.73 26.10 14.28
C TRP A 506 24.06 25.93 13.54
N HIS A 507 24.33 26.71 12.50
CA HIS A 507 25.58 26.68 11.74
C HIS A 507 26.18 28.08 11.63
N ASP A 508 27.51 28.13 11.63
CA ASP A 508 28.38 29.32 11.55
C ASP A 508 29.49 28.94 10.56
N THR A 509 29.28 29.18 9.26
CA THR A 509 30.07 28.51 8.21
C THR A 509 31.52 28.98 8.11
N ASP A 510 31.85 30.19 8.59
CA ASP A 510 33.23 30.69 8.61
C ASP A 510 33.82 31.02 10.00
N GLY A 511 33.00 31.01 11.06
CA GLY A 511 33.44 31.10 12.46
C GLY A 511 33.50 32.51 13.04
N ASP A 512 32.71 33.45 12.50
CA ASP A 512 32.68 34.84 12.98
C ASP A 512 31.68 35.10 14.14
N GLY A 513 30.72 34.19 14.34
CA GLY A 513 29.70 34.26 15.39
C GLY A 513 28.35 34.87 14.96
N TYR A 514 28.11 35.04 13.66
CA TYR A 514 26.78 35.15 13.06
C TYR A 514 26.36 33.79 12.47
N GLY A 515 25.05 33.54 12.35
CA GLY A 515 24.55 32.19 12.00
C GLY A 515 23.98 32.11 10.59
N ASP A 516 24.23 31.01 9.87
CA ASP A 516 23.93 30.85 8.43
C ASP A 516 22.46 31.06 8.03
N ASN A 517 21.50 30.98 8.97
CA ASN A 517 20.08 31.08 8.65
C ASN A 517 19.61 32.53 8.58
N MET A 518 18.97 32.93 7.48
CA MET A 518 18.27 34.21 7.39
C MET A 518 16.81 34.14 7.88
N GLU A 519 16.17 32.97 7.79
CA GLU A 519 14.78 32.73 8.21
C GLU A 519 14.62 31.34 8.83
N TRP A 520 13.75 31.21 9.84
CA TRP A 520 13.38 29.93 10.46
C TRP A 520 11.86 29.78 10.60
N PHE A 521 11.39 28.56 10.85
CA PHE A 521 9.96 28.26 10.94
C PHE A 521 9.47 28.23 12.39
N SER A 522 8.62 29.18 12.77
CA SER A 522 8.11 29.33 14.14
C SER A 522 6.61 29.58 14.19
N GLN A 523 5.92 28.89 15.11
CA GLN A 523 4.49 29.05 15.42
C GLN A 523 3.52 29.09 14.21
N GLY A 524 3.86 28.39 13.12
CA GLY A 524 3.01 28.29 11.92
C GLY A 524 3.32 29.29 10.81
N GLY A 525 4.48 29.96 10.86
CA GLY A 525 4.98 30.81 9.78
C GLY A 525 6.51 30.79 9.68
N MET A 526 7.01 31.26 8.55
CA MET A 526 8.43 31.57 8.36
C MET A 526 8.68 32.99 8.90
N ILE A 527 9.71 33.17 9.72
CA ILE A 527 10.10 34.44 10.33
C ILE A 527 11.62 34.64 10.21
N SER A 528 12.07 35.89 10.17
CA SER A 528 13.51 36.20 10.16
C SER A 528 14.21 35.63 11.40
N ALA A 529 15.37 35.02 11.18
CA ALA A 529 16.20 34.47 12.25
C ALA A 529 16.94 35.57 13.01
N TYR A 530 17.41 35.25 14.22
CA TYR A 530 18.25 36.16 14.99
C TYR A 530 19.67 36.13 14.43
N ARG A 531 20.20 37.30 14.03
CA ARG A 531 21.61 37.45 13.61
C ARG A 531 22.03 36.50 12.47
N GLY A 532 21.13 36.36 11.50
CA GLY A 532 21.38 35.66 10.23
C GLY A 532 22.47 36.32 9.41
N ASP A 533 23.54 35.57 9.16
CA ASP A 533 24.67 35.99 8.34
C ASP A 533 24.27 36.08 6.86
N SER A 534 24.58 37.23 6.26
CA SER A 534 24.34 37.55 4.87
C SER A 534 25.52 37.25 3.94
N CYS A 535 26.67 36.83 4.48
CA CYS A 535 27.92 36.55 3.78
C CYS A 535 28.39 35.08 3.86
N ILE A 536 28.05 34.34 4.93
CA ILE A 536 28.09 32.87 5.18
C ILE A 536 29.47 32.20 5.09
N ALA A 537 30.29 32.55 4.12
CA ALA A 537 31.59 31.94 3.85
C ALA A 537 32.70 32.99 3.65
N THR A 538 32.54 34.16 4.25
CA THR A 538 33.50 35.28 4.24
C THR A 538 33.34 36.08 5.55
N PRO A 539 34.16 35.80 6.59
CA PRO A 539 33.88 36.22 7.96
C PRO A 539 33.93 37.74 8.12
N GLY A 540 33.02 38.27 8.92
CA GLY A 540 32.78 39.70 9.02
C GLY A 540 32.51 40.21 10.44
N THR A 541 31.98 41.43 10.51
CA THR A 541 31.61 42.08 11.77
C THR A 541 30.41 43.04 11.67
N SER A 542 29.90 43.35 10.47
CA SER A 542 28.85 44.36 10.27
C SER A 542 27.57 44.06 11.05
N THR A 543 26.90 45.12 11.52
CA THR A 543 25.77 45.06 12.48
C THR A 543 24.48 45.76 12.02
N ASP A 544 24.49 46.56 10.95
CA ASP A 544 23.41 47.52 10.70
C ASP A 544 22.69 47.38 9.35
N ASP A 545 23.34 46.92 8.27
CA ASP A 545 22.68 46.57 6.98
C ASP A 545 22.60 45.07 6.71
N ARG A 546 23.74 44.39 6.76
CA ARG A 546 23.94 42.95 6.62
C ARG A 546 24.70 42.46 7.83
N TRP A 547 24.29 41.34 8.41
CA TRP A 547 25.03 40.70 9.50
C TRP A 547 26.07 39.73 8.93
N GLY A 548 27.16 39.50 9.68
CA GLY A 548 28.29 38.62 9.31
C GLY A 548 29.10 39.02 8.07
N CYS A 549 28.80 40.17 7.44
CA CYS A 549 29.57 40.63 6.30
C CYS A 549 30.83 41.42 6.70
N PRO A 550 31.87 41.42 5.84
CA PRO A 550 33.07 42.21 6.07
C PRO A 550 32.75 43.70 6.25
N ASP A 551 33.28 44.25 7.32
CA ASP A 551 33.33 45.67 7.68
C ASP A 551 34.82 46.02 7.82
N SER A 552 35.27 47.10 7.17
CA SER A 552 36.69 47.40 6.97
C SER A 552 37.27 48.36 8.00
N ASP A 553 36.44 49.23 8.57
CA ASP A 553 36.85 50.30 9.47
C ASP A 553 36.12 50.31 10.83
N GLY A 554 35.03 49.54 10.97
CA GLY A 554 34.38 49.16 12.22
C GLY A 554 33.16 50.01 12.59
N ASP A 555 32.45 50.57 11.61
CA ASP A 555 31.31 51.46 11.84
C ASP A 555 29.96 50.73 11.98
N GLY A 556 29.87 49.48 11.50
CA GLY A 556 28.67 48.64 11.51
C GLY A 556 28.05 48.36 10.14
N TRP A 557 28.46 49.05 9.07
CA TRP A 557 27.97 48.83 7.71
C TRP A 557 28.88 47.89 6.90
N SER A 558 28.29 47.13 5.98
CA SER A 558 29.03 46.13 5.22
C SER A 558 29.67 46.70 3.94
N ASN A 559 30.88 46.23 3.64
CA ASN A 559 31.63 46.58 2.43
C ASN A 559 30.80 46.31 1.16
N PRO A 560 30.86 47.18 0.14
CA PRO A 560 30.15 47.00 -1.12
C PRO A 560 30.67 45.78 -1.89
N THR A 561 29.75 44.91 -2.30
CA THR A 561 30.01 43.74 -3.15
C THR A 561 29.45 43.95 -4.56
N TRP A 562 29.64 42.98 -5.46
CA TRP A 562 29.18 43.07 -6.86
C TRP A 562 27.64 43.02 -7.02
N ASP A 563 26.97 42.56 -5.95
CA ASP A 563 25.54 42.33 -5.80
C ASP A 563 24.90 43.22 -4.71
N TRP A 564 25.66 43.62 -3.68
CA TRP A 564 25.27 44.63 -2.69
C TRP A 564 26.05 45.92 -2.93
N LEU A 565 25.49 46.81 -3.76
CA LEU A 565 26.15 48.05 -4.17
C LEU A 565 26.13 49.10 -3.06
N ALA A 566 27.13 49.99 -3.10
CA ALA A 566 27.17 51.22 -2.30
C ALA A 566 25.96 52.13 -2.57
N SER A 567 25.59 52.93 -1.58
CA SER A 567 24.69 54.08 -1.75
C SER A 567 25.16 55.00 -2.89
N PRO A 568 24.26 55.65 -3.67
CA PRO A 568 22.79 55.55 -3.67
C PRO A 568 22.25 54.35 -4.48
N GLN A 569 23.11 53.49 -5.03
CA GLN A 569 22.71 52.41 -5.95
C GLN A 569 22.35 51.09 -5.24
N GLY A 570 22.73 50.96 -3.97
CA GLY A 570 22.28 49.91 -3.05
C GLY A 570 22.25 50.45 -1.62
N LEU A 571 22.52 49.59 -0.64
CA LEU A 571 22.51 49.91 0.80
C LEU A 571 23.84 49.59 1.50
N ALA A 572 24.86 49.17 0.73
CA ALA A 572 26.19 48.98 1.27
C ALA A 572 26.83 50.32 1.62
N ASP A 573 27.86 50.25 2.44
CA ASP A 573 28.75 51.36 2.72
C ASP A 573 29.34 51.99 1.43
N ALA A 574 29.39 53.32 1.41
CA ALA A 574 29.95 54.14 0.34
C ALA A 574 31.41 54.60 0.59
N TRP A 575 31.92 54.56 1.82
CA TRP A 575 33.32 54.85 2.16
C TRP A 575 33.99 53.80 3.06
N PRO A 576 34.38 52.61 2.52
CA PRO A 576 35.03 51.51 3.26
C PRO A 576 36.41 51.74 3.93
N ASP A 577 36.81 53.00 4.10
CA ASP A 577 38.04 53.45 4.76
C ASP A 577 37.77 54.67 5.72
N ASP A 578 36.52 55.12 5.89
CA ASP A 578 36.12 56.24 6.76
C ASP A 578 34.83 55.93 7.56
N ALA A 579 35.01 55.27 8.71
CA ALA A 579 34.02 54.92 9.76
C ALA A 579 33.21 56.09 10.36
N SER A 580 33.15 57.21 9.67
CA SER A 580 32.30 58.36 9.96
C SER A 580 31.28 58.65 8.86
N GLN A 581 31.34 57.97 7.70
CA GLN A 581 30.41 58.15 6.57
C GLN A 581 30.11 56.83 5.86
N TRP A 582 28.83 56.50 5.69
CA TRP A 582 28.39 55.22 5.10
C TRP A 582 27.26 55.34 4.05
N HIS A 583 26.66 56.52 3.90
CA HIS A 583 25.57 56.76 2.96
C HIS A 583 25.76 58.06 2.17
N ASP A 584 25.43 57.96 0.88
CA ASP A 584 25.33 59.01 -0.13
C ASP A 584 23.94 58.82 -0.75
N LEU A 585 22.93 59.61 -0.34
CA LEU A 585 21.53 59.33 -0.69
C LEU A 585 21.16 59.79 -2.11
N ASP A 586 21.83 60.81 -2.66
CA ASP A 586 21.50 61.39 -3.97
C ASP A 586 22.59 61.25 -5.05
N GLY A 587 23.82 60.87 -4.67
CA GLY A 587 24.90 60.46 -5.58
C GLY A 587 25.89 61.57 -5.94
N ASP A 588 26.05 62.60 -5.11
CA ASP A 588 26.96 63.71 -5.37
C ASP A 588 28.40 63.49 -4.85
N GLY A 589 28.59 62.54 -3.93
CA GLY A 589 29.88 62.19 -3.34
C GLY A 589 30.21 62.87 -1.99
N TYR A 590 29.23 63.45 -1.31
CA TYR A 590 29.29 63.82 0.11
C TYR A 590 28.42 62.89 0.97
N GLY A 591 28.81 62.70 2.24
CA GLY A 591 28.19 61.68 3.10
C GLY A 591 27.12 62.23 4.05
N ASP A 592 26.00 61.51 4.16
CA ASP A 592 24.78 61.90 4.89
C ASP A 592 24.96 62.11 6.40
N ASN A 593 25.98 61.51 7.05
CA ASN A 593 26.12 61.57 8.50
C ASN A 593 26.58 62.97 8.95
N PRO A 594 25.77 63.77 9.69
CA PRO A 594 26.12 65.13 10.09
C PRO A 594 27.24 65.22 11.14
N LEU A 595 27.85 64.10 11.52
CA LEU A 595 29.05 64.02 12.38
C LEU A 595 30.28 63.48 11.63
N GLY A 596 30.16 63.11 10.35
CA GLY A 596 31.20 62.54 9.51
C GLY A 596 32.15 63.54 8.87
N THR A 597 33.16 63.05 8.14
CA THR A 597 33.99 63.93 7.30
C THR A 597 33.19 64.46 6.10
N GLN A 598 33.41 65.73 5.74
CA GLN A 598 32.77 66.40 4.59
C GLN A 598 31.24 66.20 4.52
N ALA A 599 30.59 66.16 5.68
CA ALA A 599 29.18 65.82 5.81
C ALA A 599 28.27 66.76 5.03
N ASP A 600 27.34 66.17 4.28
CA ASP A 600 26.37 66.91 3.49
C ASP A 600 25.34 67.64 4.38
N VAL A 601 24.90 68.79 3.88
CA VAL A 601 23.90 69.67 4.46
C VAL A 601 22.59 69.62 3.67
N CYS A 602 22.54 68.98 2.50
CA CYS A 602 21.38 68.84 1.62
C CYS A 602 20.99 67.40 1.15
N PRO A 603 20.94 66.31 1.98
CA PRO A 603 20.92 64.89 1.51
C PRO A 603 19.80 64.40 0.56
N ASP A 604 18.86 65.26 0.19
CA ASP A 604 17.80 64.99 -0.79
C ASP A 604 18.07 65.70 -2.15
N THR A 605 19.20 66.40 -2.37
CA THR A 605 19.41 67.33 -3.50
C THR A 605 20.89 67.58 -3.88
N ALA A 606 21.42 66.62 -4.65
CA ALA A 606 22.78 66.57 -5.20
C ALA A 606 23.37 67.93 -5.60
N GLY A 607 24.55 68.22 -5.04
CA GLY A 607 25.22 69.50 -5.14
C GLY A 607 26.65 69.44 -5.66
N THR A 608 27.29 70.60 -5.63
CA THR A 608 28.76 70.74 -5.79
C THR A 608 29.37 71.74 -4.81
N SER A 609 28.55 72.39 -3.96
CA SER A 609 29.05 73.37 -3.00
C SER A 609 30.02 72.73 -2.00
N VAL A 610 30.99 73.53 -1.54
CA VAL A 610 32.04 73.08 -0.62
C VAL A 610 31.94 73.77 0.73
N GLY A 611 32.41 73.09 1.77
CA GLY A 611 32.39 73.63 3.13
C GLY A 611 33.35 74.80 3.34
N TYR A 612 33.16 75.50 4.46
CA TYR A 612 33.95 76.68 4.86
C TYR A 612 35.47 76.49 4.77
N ASP A 613 36.00 75.32 5.15
CA ASP A 613 37.44 75.02 5.13
C ASP A 613 38.01 74.89 3.70
N ALA A 614 37.15 74.70 2.70
CA ALA A 614 37.51 74.66 1.27
C ALA A 614 37.23 75.99 0.54
N GLY A 615 36.53 76.94 1.17
CA GLY A 615 36.30 78.30 0.65
C GLY A 615 34.85 78.65 0.31
N GLY A 616 33.93 77.68 0.36
CA GLY A 616 32.48 77.87 0.19
C GLY A 616 31.75 78.08 1.51
N ASP A 617 30.47 77.68 1.57
CA ASP A 617 29.64 77.82 2.78
C ASP A 617 29.16 76.49 3.40
N ARG A 618 28.93 75.44 2.61
CA ARG A 618 28.47 74.11 3.05
C ARG A 618 28.78 73.04 1.99
N TRP A 619 28.93 71.78 2.41
CA TRP A 619 29.07 70.64 1.50
C TRP A 619 27.72 70.24 0.87
N GLY A 620 27.78 69.59 -0.30
CA GLY A 620 26.72 68.84 -1.00
C GLY A 620 25.40 69.55 -1.34
N CYS A 621 25.35 70.88 -1.20
CA CYS A 621 24.18 71.63 -1.64
C CYS A 621 24.31 72.12 -3.09
N HIS A 622 23.16 72.34 -3.72
CA HIS A 622 23.08 72.84 -5.10
C HIS A 622 23.85 74.15 -5.28
N ASP A 623 24.64 74.19 -6.35
CA ASP A 623 25.56 75.25 -6.76
C ASP A 623 25.39 75.38 -8.28
N THR A 624 24.77 76.49 -8.72
CA THR A 624 24.29 76.64 -10.09
C THR A 624 25.38 76.97 -11.12
N ASP A 625 26.50 77.58 -10.71
CA ASP A 625 27.54 78.05 -11.62
C ASP A 625 28.95 77.45 -11.39
N GLY A 626 29.16 76.76 -10.27
CA GLY A 626 30.32 75.89 -10.01
C GLY A 626 31.48 76.58 -9.29
N ASP A 627 31.22 77.65 -8.53
CA ASP A 627 32.24 78.39 -7.77
C ASP A 627 32.53 77.79 -6.38
N GLY A 628 31.64 76.92 -5.88
CA GLY A 628 31.73 76.23 -4.59
C GLY A 628 30.87 76.83 -3.47
N TRP A 629 30.18 77.95 -3.67
CA TRP A 629 29.12 78.43 -2.78
C TRP A 629 27.78 77.80 -3.15
N SER A 630 26.93 77.51 -2.17
CA SER A 630 25.58 76.99 -2.46
C SER A 630 24.64 78.11 -2.89
N ASP A 631 23.62 77.80 -3.71
CA ASP A 631 22.48 78.66 -4.09
C ASP A 631 21.77 79.33 -2.87
N LEU A 632 22.01 78.83 -1.66
CA LEU A 632 21.44 79.31 -0.39
C LEU A 632 22.40 80.20 0.44
N GLY A 633 23.69 80.20 0.11
CA GLY A 633 24.73 81.02 0.73
C GLY A 633 25.27 82.12 -0.20
N ASP A 634 25.14 81.90 -1.50
CA ASP A 634 25.53 82.81 -2.57
C ASP A 634 24.48 83.90 -2.83
N THR A 635 24.95 85.07 -3.29
CA THR A 635 24.16 86.23 -3.67
C THR A 635 24.00 86.39 -5.20
N PHE A 636 24.77 85.67 -6.02
CA PHE A 636 24.94 85.96 -7.46
C PHE A 636 24.71 84.79 -8.44
N ILE A 637 24.56 83.53 -7.99
CA ILE A 637 24.12 82.22 -8.57
C ILE A 637 24.32 81.89 -10.06
N HIS A 638 24.79 82.81 -10.89
CA HIS A 638 24.96 82.71 -12.35
C HIS A 638 26.26 83.42 -12.81
N GLU A 639 27.16 83.80 -11.89
CA GLU A 639 28.42 84.49 -12.13
C GLU A 639 29.51 83.95 -11.18
N PRO A 640 30.24 82.86 -11.57
CA PRO A 640 31.13 82.06 -10.71
C PRO A 640 32.48 82.75 -10.39
N SER A 641 32.43 84.06 -10.24
CA SER A 641 33.52 84.92 -9.82
C SER A 641 33.10 85.93 -8.74
N GLN A 642 31.81 85.96 -8.37
CA GLN A 642 31.23 86.74 -7.27
C GLN A 642 30.27 85.85 -6.48
N TRP A 643 30.45 85.75 -5.16
CA TRP A 643 29.58 84.95 -4.29
C TRP A 643 28.90 85.76 -3.17
N ARG A 644 29.32 87.02 -2.98
CA ARG A 644 28.99 87.82 -1.79
C ARG A 644 28.85 89.30 -2.13
N ASP A 645 27.78 89.90 -1.62
CA ASP A 645 27.59 91.35 -1.50
C ASP A 645 27.48 91.69 0.00
N SER A 646 28.51 92.34 0.56
CA SER A 646 28.62 92.58 2.01
C SER A 646 27.80 93.75 2.55
N ASP A 647 27.29 94.65 1.71
CA ASP A 647 26.48 95.79 2.18
C ASP A 647 25.14 96.02 1.43
N GLY A 648 24.92 95.27 0.35
CA GLY A 648 23.66 95.02 -0.34
C GLY A 648 23.39 95.94 -1.54
N ASP A 649 24.41 96.48 -2.20
CA ASP A 649 24.25 97.46 -3.28
C ASP A 649 24.05 96.86 -4.68
N GLY A 650 24.45 95.60 -4.88
CA GLY A 650 24.31 94.85 -6.12
C GLY A 650 25.63 94.56 -6.87
N TRP A 651 26.78 95.02 -6.37
CA TRP A 651 28.10 94.58 -6.84
C TRP A 651 28.71 93.55 -5.88
N GLY A 652 29.66 92.74 -6.36
CA GLY A 652 30.23 91.63 -5.59
C GLY A 652 31.59 91.96 -4.96
N ASP A 653 31.81 91.49 -3.73
CA ASP A 653 32.99 91.76 -2.88
C ASP A 653 34.35 91.38 -3.52
N ASN A 654 34.38 90.51 -4.53
CA ASN A 654 35.63 90.02 -5.12
C ASN A 654 36.18 91.01 -6.17
N GLU A 655 37.18 91.79 -5.77
CA GLU A 655 37.94 92.71 -6.64
C GLU A 655 38.51 92.05 -7.93
N MET A 656 38.69 90.72 -7.95
CA MET A 656 39.19 89.98 -9.10
C MET A 656 38.10 89.32 -9.97
N GLY A 657 36.83 89.41 -9.56
CA GLY A 657 35.69 88.86 -10.29
C GLY A 657 35.15 89.78 -11.38
N HIS A 658 34.09 89.34 -12.04
CA HIS A 658 33.32 90.17 -12.98
C HIS A 658 32.66 91.32 -12.23
N GLU A 659 32.82 92.55 -12.75
CA GLU A 659 32.21 93.79 -12.22
C GLU A 659 32.22 93.91 -10.68
N GLY A 660 33.36 93.53 -10.06
CA GLY A 660 33.54 93.57 -8.62
C GLY A 660 33.47 94.98 -8.03
N ASP A 661 32.94 95.06 -6.80
CA ASP A 661 32.87 96.28 -6.02
C ASP A 661 34.26 96.77 -5.64
N ALA A 662 34.48 98.08 -5.77
CA ALA A 662 35.69 98.77 -5.34
C ALA A 662 35.49 99.62 -4.06
N CYS A 663 34.32 99.51 -3.43
CA CYS A 663 34.00 99.90 -2.06
C CYS A 663 33.23 98.83 -1.23
N PRO A 664 33.68 97.53 -1.08
CA PRO A 664 32.94 96.38 -0.44
C PRO A 664 32.42 96.49 1.02
N THR A 665 32.32 97.69 1.56
CA THR A 665 31.77 98.01 2.90
C THR A 665 31.02 99.36 2.93
N MET A 666 30.81 100.02 1.79
CA MET A 666 30.15 101.33 1.70
C MET A 666 29.31 101.55 0.42
N ARG A 667 28.23 100.79 0.29
CA ARG A 667 27.04 100.98 -0.56
C ARG A 667 27.08 102.21 -1.45
N GLY A 668 27.25 101.96 -2.74
CA GLY A 668 27.31 102.98 -3.75
C GLY A 668 26.24 102.90 -4.82
N ASP A 669 26.52 103.65 -5.88
CA ASP A 669 25.72 103.76 -7.11
C ASP A 669 26.51 104.37 -8.29
N SER A 670 27.83 104.57 -8.16
CA SER A 670 28.72 104.97 -9.28
C SER A 670 28.97 103.84 -10.27
N LEU A 671 29.11 104.19 -11.56
CA LEU A 671 29.00 103.27 -12.70
C LEU A 671 30.13 103.39 -13.73
N PHE A 672 30.99 104.42 -13.66
CA PHE A 672 31.95 104.74 -14.73
C PHE A 672 33.43 104.66 -14.38
N ASP A 673 33.81 104.97 -13.14
CA ASP A 673 35.20 104.92 -12.67
C ASP A 673 35.46 103.75 -11.72
N ARG A 674 34.63 103.62 -10.68
CA ARG A 674 34.87 102.76 -9.54
C ARG A 674 33.53 102.21 -9.05
N LEU A 675 33.20 100.98 -9.44
CA LEU A 675 31.89 100.35 -9.15
C LEU A 675 31.65 100.22 -7.64
N GLY A 676 30.37 100.20 -7.26
CA GLY A 676 29.86 100.11 -5.88
C GLY A 676 30.31 101.20 -4.91
N CYS A 677 30.97 102.24 -5.40
CA CYS A 677 31.29 103.42 -4.60
C CYS A 677 30.17 104.47 -4.62
N ARG A 678 30.10 105.24 -3.55
CA ARG A 678 29.17 106.35 -3.34
C ARG A 678 29.26 107.42 -4.45
N ASP A 679 28.13 107.75 -5.06
CA ASP A 679 27.93 108.96 -5.87
C ASP A 679 26.92 109.87 -5.15
N SER A 680 27.32 111.10 -4.78
CA SER A 680 26.45 112.00 -4.01
C SER A 680 25.41 112.78 -4.83
N ASP A 681 25.41 112.73 -6.18
CA ASP A 681 24.37 113.38 -7.00
C ASP A 681 23.84 112.62 -8.23
N ALA A 682 24.33 111.39 -8.43
CA ALA A 682 23.93 110.37 -9.40
C ALA A 682 24.29 110.69 -10.87
N ASP A 683 25.47 111.25 -11.16
CA ASP A 683 25.96 111.44 -12.53
C ASP A 683 26.72 110.23 -13.11
N GLY A 684 27.19 109.34 -12.22
CA GLY A 684 27.83 108.06 -12.50
C GLY A 684 29.31 107.98 -12.10
N TRP A 685 29.92 109.07 -11.63
CA TRP A 685 31.30 109.11 -11.13
C TRP A 685 31.34 109.09 -9.60
N SER A 686 32.34 108.43 -9.02
CA SER A 686 32.40 108.24 -7.56
C SER A 686 32.92 109.45 -6.78
N ASP A 687 32.35 109.69 -5.58
CA ASP A 687 32.80 110.69 -4.61
C ASP A 687 34.32 110.51 -4.33
N PRO A 688 35.15 111.56 -4.42
CA PRO A 688 36.59 111.44 -4.18
C PRO A 688 36.87 111.07 -2.71
N SER A 689 37.63 110.00 -2.50
CA SER A 689 38.02 109.50 -1.17
C SER A 689 39.49 109.79 -0.85
N ASP A 690 39.93 109.44 0.37
CA ASP A 690 41.35 109.58 0.79
C ASP A 690 42.31 108.71 -0.06
N GLU A 691 41.81 107.71 -0.80
CA GLU A 691 42.58 106.79 -1.64
C GLU A 691 42.28 106.91 -3.16
N TRP A 692 41.18 107.56 -3.54
CA TRP A 692 40.80 107.83 -4.93
C TRP A 692 40.48 109.31 -5.11
N THR A 693 41.46 110.11 -5.53
CA THR A 693 41.33 111.57 -5.56
C THR A 693 40.80 112.08 -6.90
N ILE A 694 40.48 113.37 -6.95
CA ILE A 694 40.14 114.12 -8.18
C ILE A 694 41.27 114.01 -9.25
N LEU A 695 42.52 113.74 -8.82
CA LEU A 695 43.64 113.56 -9.74
C LEU A 695 43.68 112.16 -10.38
N ASP A 696 43.07 111.16 -9.73
CA ASP A 696 43.10 109.75 -10.11
C ASP A 696 41.88 109.36 -10.96
N GLY A 697 40.74 110.00 -10.72
CA GLY A 697 39.54 109.87 -11.55
C GLY A 697 38.21 110.24 -10.89
N GLY A 698 38.19 110.39 -9.55
CA GLY A 698 36.97 110.70 -8.78
C GLY A 698 36.44 112.11 -9.02
N ASP A 699 35.16 112.32 -8.67
CA ASP A 699 34.42 113.52 -9.05
C ASP A 699 34.99 114.83 -8.47
N ALA A 700 35.30 115.79 -9.35
CA ALA A 700 35.73 117.14 -8.99
C ALA A 700 34.66 118.00 -8.30
N PHE A 701 33.37 117.72 -8.53
CA PHE A 701 32.23 118.48 -8.02
C PHE A 701 31.03 117.61 -7.61
N ALA A 702 31.24 116.60 -6.75
CA ALA A 702 30.31 115.62 -6.11
C ALA A 702 28.97 116.11 -5.49
N ASN A 703 28.39 117.20 -5.97
CA ASN A 703 27.13 117.87 -5.60
C ASN A 703 26.56 118.71 -6.79
N ASP A 704 27.14 118.66 -8.00
CA ASP A 704 26.72 119.35 -9.23
C ASP A 704 26.83 118.44 -10.47
N ARG A 705 25.97 117.40 -10.55
CA ARG A 705 25.61 116.42 -11.62
C ARG A 705 25.78 116.79 -13.10
N MET A 706 26.11 118.03 -13.42
CA MET A 706 26.47 118.49 -14.75
C MET A 706 28.00 118.59 -14.93
N GLN A 707 28.80 118.33 -13.90
CA GLN A 707 30.23 118.62 -13.84
C GLN A 707 30.99 117.59 -12.99
N TRP A 708 31.60 116.58 -13.61
CA TRP A 708 32.39 115.56 -12.89
C TRP A 708 33.90 115.83 -12.86
N LYS A 709 34.39 116.85 -13.58
CA LYS A 709 35.82 117.00 -13.89
C LYS A 709 36.28 118.46 -14.01
N ASP A 710 37.45 118.75 -13.43
CA ASP A 710 38.20 119.99 -13.53
C ASP A 710 39.63 119.67 -14.02
N SER A 711 40.03 120.18 -15.19
CA SER A 711 41.35 119.88 -15.80
C SER A 711 42.50 120.80 -15.37
N ASP A 712 42.25 121.92 -14.69
CA ASP A 712 43.31 122.86 -14.32
C ASP A 712 43.23 123.47 -12.90
N PHE A 713 42.19 123.07 -12.16
CA PHE A 713 41.97 123.26 -10.73
C PHE A 713 41.65 124.70 -10.31
N ASP A 714 40.84 125.40 -11.12
CA ASP A 714 40.33 126.75 -10.83
C ASP A 714 38.94 126.75 -10.15
N GLY A 715 38.21 125.63 -10.19
CA GLY A 715 36.87 125.49 -9.61
C GLY A 715 35.70 125.68 -10.59
N TYR A 716 35.98 125.72 -11.89
CA TYR A 716 35.02 125.52 -12.98
C TYR A 716 35.29 124.18 -13.68
N GLY A 717 34.24 123.53 -14.19
CA GLY A 717 34.32 122.17 -14.71
C GLY A 717 34.36 122.07 -16.23
N ASP A 718 35.08 121.07 -16.74
CA ASP A 718 35.34 120.78 -18.16
C ASP A 718 34.08 120.68 -19.03
N ASN A 719 32.92 120.32 -18.45
CA ASN A 719 31.74 120.02 -19.23
C ASN A 719 31.05 121.30 -19.71
N ALA A 720 30.64 121.35 -20.98
CA ALA A 720 30.15 122.58 -21.61
C ALA A 720 28.73 123.02 -21.17
N ILE A 721 28.18 122.44 -20.09
CA ILE A 721 26.82 122.68 -19.57
C ILE A 721 26.83 122.77 -18.03
N GLY A 722 25.85 123.48 -17.45
CA GLY A 722 25.76 123.68 -16.00
C GLY A 722 26.15 125.09 -15.56
N ALA A 723 26.11 125.33 -14.24
CA ALA A 723 26.27 126.65 -13.64
C ALA A 723 27.74 127.06 -13.39
N LYS A 724 28.64 126.08 -13.37
CA LYS A 724 30.09 126.24 -13.19
C LYS A 724 30.92 125.73 -14.37
N ARG A 725 30.39 125.69 -15.61
CA ARG A 725 31.21 125.28 -16.76
C ARG A 725 32.44 126.18 -16.87
N ASP A 726 33.56 125.62 -17.31
CA ASP A 726 34.68 126.38 -17.84
C ASP A 726 34.53 126.55 -19.36
N ASP A 727 34.63 127.79 -19.84
CA ASP A 727 34.71 128.12 -21.27
C ASP A 727 36.18 128.12 -21.76
N CYS A 728 37.15 127.95 -20.86
CA CYS A 728 38.61 127.87 -21.05
C CYS A 728 39.36 126.59 -20.52
N PRO A 729 38.85 125.31 -20.57
CA PRO A 729 39.26 124.09 -19.79
C PRO A 729 40.75 123.63 -19.64
N LYS A 730 41.74 124.53 -19.65
CA LYS A 730 43.20 124.32 -19.65
C LYS A 730 44.00 125.56 -19.18
N ILE A 731 43.35 126.67 -18.83
CA ILE A 731 43.97 127.94 -18.47
C ILE A 731 43.24 128.62 -17.30
N ALA A 732 43.25 127.97 -16.15
CA ALA A 732 42.80 128.41 -14.82
C ALA A 732 42.55 129.92 -14.66
N GLY A 733 41.31 130.28 -14.37
CA GLY A 733 40.84 131.65 -14.35
C GLY A 733 40.03 132.03 -13.12
N THR A 734 39.29 133.14 -13.24
CA THR A 734 38.28 133.57 -12.25
C THR A 734 37.14 134.41 -12.87
N SER A 735 37.02 134.51 -14.19
CA SER A 735 35.93 135.27 -14.82
C SER A 735 34.57 134.60 -14.56
N THR A 736 33.51 135.41 -14.49
CA THR A 736 32.17 134.97 -14.05
C THR A 736 31.03 135.44 -14.95
N VAL A 737 31.25 136.47 -15.79
CA VAL A 737 30.16 137.26 -16.39
C VAL A 737 29.98 137.04 -17.91
N ASP A 738 31.07 136.96 -18.68
CA ASP A 738 31.04 136.77 -20.14
C ASP A 738 31.45 135.36 -20.55
N LEU A 739 32.64 134.95 -20.11
CA LEU A 739 33.14 133.59 -20.12
C LEU A 739 33.38 133.17 -18.67
N GLN A 740 33.18 131.90 -18.35
CA GLN A 740 33.42 131.34 -17.01
C GLN A 740 34.70 130.50 -17.04
N GLY A 741 35.43 130.43 -15.91
CA GLY A 741 36.76 129.78 -15.79
C GLY A 741 37.91 130.39 -16.61
N CYS A 742 37.67 131.44 -17.40
CA CYS A 742 38.73 132.14 -18.12
C CYS A 742 39.54 133.13 -17.24
N PRO A 743 40.80 133.44 -17.60
CA PRO A 743 41.64 134.38 -16.84
C PRO A 743 41.01 135.78 -16.70
N ASP A 744 40.82 136.21 -15.45
CA ASP A 744 40.49 137.59 -15.05
C ASP A 744 41.62 138.12 -14.15
N LYS A 745 42.43 139.02 -14.70
CA LYS A 745 43.60 139.58 -14.02
C LYS A 745 43.29 140.79 -13.15
N ASN A 746 42.20 141.51 -13.41
CA ASN A 746 41.88 142.76 -12.72
C ASN A 746 40.83 142.58 -11.60
N LYS A 747 40.11 141.45 -11.63
CA LYS A 747 39.04 140.99 -10.73
C LYS A 747 37.77 141.86 -10.79
N ASP A 748 37.39 142.28 -12.00
CA ASP A 748 36.12 142.94 -12.29
C ASP A 748 35.00 141.97 -12.74
N GLY A 749 35.33 140.69 -12.97
CA GLY A 749 34.41 139.60 -13.28
C GLY A 749 34.32 139.23 -14.76
N PHE A 750 34.91 140.03 -15.65
CA PHE A 750 35.01 139.73 -17.08
C PHE A 750 36.35 139.08 -17.42
N SER A 751 36.40 138.34 -18.54
CA SER A 751 37.65 137.77 -19.06
C SER A 751 38.64 138.84 -19.53
N ASP A 752 39.95 138.53 -19.46
CA ASP A 752 41.02 139.36 -20.03
C ASP A 752 40.83 139.60 -21.56
N GLU A 753 40.10 138.73 -22.27
CA GLU A 753 39.75 138.90 -23.69
C GLU A 753 38.62 139.93 -23.93
N TYR A 754 37.66 140.07 -23.00
CA TYR A 754 36.63 141.10 -23.06
C TYR A 754 37.22 142.51 -22.96
N GLY A 755 38.21 142.68 -22.07
CA GLY A 755 39.09 143.85 -21.99
C GLY A 755 38.55 145.03 -21.17
N GLU A 756 39.46 145.68 -20.43
CA GLU A 756 39.18 146.69 -19.40
C GLU A 756 38.16 147.78 -19.79
N PHE A 757 38.23 148.31 -21.02
CA PHE A 757 37.33 149.39 -21.44
C PHE A 757 35.90 148.89 -21.72
N ALA A 758 35.74 147.66 -22.21
CA ALA A 758 34.42 147.07 -22.43
C ALA A 758 33.80 146.68 -21.09
N ALA A 759 34.56 146.01 -20.21
CA ALA A 759 34.13 145.66 -18.85
C ALA A 759 33.68 146.90 -18.07
N ALA A 760 34.51 147.95 -18.03
CA ALA A 760 34.18 149.21 -17.36
C ALA A 760 32.91 149.89 -17.92
N VAL A 761 32.67 149.84 -19.24
CA VAL A 761 31.44 150.38 -19.85
C VAL A 761 30.21 149.54 -19.50
N THR A 762 30.32 148.21 -19.51
CA THR A 762 29.22 147.31 -19.12
C THR A 762 28.88 147.45 -17.63
N ILE A 763 29.88 147.57 -16.76
CA ILE A 763 29.72 147.82 -15.31
C ILE A 763 29.10 149.22 -15.04
N MET A 764 29.49 150.25 -15.80
CA MET A 764 28.83 151.56 -15.74
C MET A 764 27.37 151.53 -16.23
N GLY A 765 27.00 150.55 -17.08
CA GLY A 765 25.63 150.33 -17.52
C GLY A 765 24.75 149.63 -16.49
N SER A 766 25.33 148.78 -15.62
CA SER A 766 24.58 147.94 -14.67
C SER A 766 24.38 148.55 -13.28
N SER A 767 25.17 149.56 -12.87
CA SER A 767 25.10 150.13 -11.51
C SER A 767 25.15 151.67 -11.45
N PRO A 768 24.03 152.38 -11.20
CA PRO A 768 23.99 153.84 -11.21
C PRO A 768 24.59 154.52 -9.97
N THR A 769 24.96 153.76 -8.92
CA THR A 769 25.53 154.31 -7.68
C THR A 769 27.03 154.59 -7.74
N GLY A 770 27.75 154.11 -8.77
CA GLY A 770 29.21 154.24 -8.90
C GLY A 770 29.73 155.47 -9.67
N SER A 771 28.87 156.30 -10.26
CA SER A 771 29.33 157.31 -11.24
C SER A 771 29.94 158.58 -10.62
N TRP A 772 31.15 158.93 -11.05
CA TRP A 772 31.91 160.11 -10.62
C TRP A 772 31.17 161.45 -10.79
N LEU A 773 30.28 161.56 -11.78
CA LEU A 773 29.44 162.74 -12.01
C LEU A 773 28.51 163.05 -10.83
N SER A 774 28.15 162.05 -10.02
CA SER A 774 27.33 162.22 -8.80
C SER A 774 28.07 162.92 -7.65
N PHE A 775 29.42 162.89 -7.64
CA PHE A 775 30.23 163.54 -6.60
C PHE A 775 30.69 164.96 -6.97
N ALA A 776 30.71 165.30 -8.26
CA ALA A 776 31.12 166.62 -8.76
C ALA A 776 30.25 167.78 -8.23
N SER A 777 29.01 167.51 -7.80
CA SER A 777 28.06 168.49 -7.29
C SER A 777 28.19 168.80 -5.79
N LEU A 778 28.79 167.90 -4.99
CA LEU A 778 28.88 168.03 -3.53
C LEU A 778 30.24 168.56 -3.04
N GLY A 779 31.31 168.36 -3.80
CA GLY A 779 32.65 168.84 -3.43
C GLY A 779 32.78 170.37 -3.30
N GLY A 780 31.90 171.14 -3.97
CA GLY A 780 31.96 172.59 -3.99
C GLY A 780 31.47 173.30 -2.71
N ALA A 781 30.72 172.62 -1.84
CA ALA A 781 30.03 173.27 -0.71
C ALA A 781 30.77 173.19 0.63
N ILE A 782 31.68 172.23 0.82
CA ILE A 782 32.28 171.92 2.12
C ILE A 782 33.62 172.63 2.35
N PHE A 783 34.32 173.07 1.29
CA PHE A 783 35.61 173.79 1.39
C PHE A 783 35.53 175.21 1.98
N VAL A 784 34.34 175.65 2.40
CA VAL A 784 34.07 176.98 2.99
C VAL A 784 33.78 176.90 4.51
N ALA A 785 33.56 175.69 5.06
CA ALA A 785 33.14 175.50 6.45
C ALA A 785 34.06 174.55 7.22
N LEU A 786 34.90 175.14 8.09
CA LEU A 786 35.77 174.50 9.09
C LEU A 786 36.99 173.74 8.52
N THR A 787 38.25 174.11 8.79
CA THR A 787 38.80 175.25 9.55
C THR A 787 38.29 175.42 10.99
N ILE A 788 38.20 174.33 11.77
CA ILE A 788 38.71 174.25 13.16
C ILE A 788 38.70 172.78 13.64
N THR A 789 39.72 172.44 14.42
CA THR A 789 40.04 171.13 15.05
C THR A 789 38.94 170.61 16.00
N LYS A 790 38.89 169.34 16.47
CA LYS A 790 40.00 168.57 17.08
C LYS A 790 39.65 167.10 17.45
N SER A 791 40.63 166.20 17.31
CA SER A 791 40.94 165.00 18.15
C SER A 791 39.85 163.99 18.62
N GLY A 792 39.95 162.73 18.14
CA GLY A 792 40.50 161.60 18.94
C GLY A 792 39.59 160.49 19.50
N GLY A 793 39.91 159.22 19.18
CA GLY A 793 39.99 158.12 20.16
C GLY A 793 39.02 156.90 20.11
N VAL A 794 39.62 155.69 19.96
CA VAL A 794 39.37 154.41 20.69
C VAL A 794 38.00 153.67 20.62
N ALA A 795 38.08 152.31 20.57
CA ALA A 795 37.15 151.27 21.10
C ALA A 795 36.41 150.36 20.09
N ARG A 796 35.87 149.16 20.44
CA ARG A 796 36.38 148.00 21.25
C ARG A 796 35.46 146.76 21.05
N SER A 797 35.99 145.54 21.23
CA SER A 797 35.32 144.21 21.18
C SER A 797 34.21 143.95 22.23
N LEU A 798 33.28 143.00 21.93
CA LEU A 798 32.41 142.30 22.89
C LEU A 798 32.14 140.79 22.55
N PHE A 799 32.44 139.88 23.51
CA PHE A 799 31.80 138.59 23.95
C PHE A 799 31.26 137.50 22.95
N GLY A 800 31.20 136.19 23.28
CA GLY A 800 31.85 135.38 24.34
C GLY A 800 31.04 134.21 24.99
N GLY A 801 31.59 132.97 25.03
CA GLY A 801 31.17 131.81 25.89
C GLY A 801 30.30 130.71 25.21
N ARG A 802 30.19 129.44 25.70
CA ARG A 802 30.72 128.79 26.94
C ARG A 802 30.51 127.22 26.98
N GLN A 803 31.55 126.42 27.32
CA GLN A 803 31.64 125.12 28.11
C GLN A 803 30.61 123.95 27.91
N ARG A 804 30.76 122.63 28.21
CA ARG A 804 31.71 121.56 28.75
C ARG A 804 30.83 120.30 29.08
N ASP A 805 31.19 119.09 29.56
CA ASP A 805 32.34 118.21 29.99
C ASP A 805 31.74 116.75 30.07
N SER A 806 32.38 115.57 30.31
CA SER A 806 33.62 114.90 29.84
C SER A 806 33.87 113.53 30.57
N GLY A 807 33.96 112.38 29.86
CA GLY A 807 34.43 111.05 30.38
C GLY A 807 33.67 109.82 29.82
N LYS A 808 34.15 108.55 29.86
CA LYS A 808 35.39 107.88 30.39
C LYS A 808 35.56 106.47 29.72
N ILE A 809 36.78 106.01 29.32
CA ILE A 809 37.73 105.08 30.03
C ILE A 809 37.12 103.70 30.38
N LEU A 810 37.62 102.53 29.93
CA LEU A 810 38.93 101.88 30.23
C LEU A 810 39.51 101.00 29.06
N ALA A 811 40.44 100.06 29.35
CA ALA A 811 41.14 99.07 28.50
C ALA A 811 40.74 97.61 28.92
N ASP A 812 41.39 96.45 28.66
CA ASP A 812 42.78 95.99 28.31
C ASP A 812 42.69 94.72 27.36
N LEU A 813 43.66 93.84 27.00
CA LEU A 813 45.01 93.48 27.50
C LEU A 813 46.00 92.87 26.42
N GLU A 814 46.09 91.52 26.22
CA GLU A 814 47.11 90.73 25.43
C GLU A 814 46.46 89.48 24.75
N GLY A 815 47.01 88.61 23.87
CA GLY A 815 48.35 88.32 23.26
C GLY A 815 48.72 86.79 23.35
N PRO A 816 49.71 86.15 22.63
CA PRO A 816 50.52 86.50 21.43
C PRO A 816 50.84 85.34 20.39
N GLU A 817 51.51 85.67 19.26
CA GLU A 817 52.52 84.87 18.46
C GLU A 817 52.21 83.43 17.89
N THR A 818 52.81 82.88 16.81
CA THR A 818 53.95 83.26 15.92
C THR A 818 53.90 82.62 14.50
N THR A 819 54.39 83.34 13.47
CA THR A 819 55.05 82.90 12.21
C THR A 819 54.73 81.54 11.53
N ALA A 820 54.31 81.60 10.26
CA ALA A 820 54.49 80.53 9.27
C ALA A 820 55.79 80.70 8.45
N THR A 821 56.37 79.60 7.94
CA THR A 821 57.56 79.62 7.06
C THR A 821 57.43 78.64 5.89
N VAL A 822 57.55 79.13 4.66
CA VAL A 822 57.55 78.33 3.42
C VAL A 822 58.97 77.89 3.04
N PRO A 823 59.19 76.61 2.69
CA PRO A 823 60.37 76.17 1.95
C PRO A 823 60.01 75.71 0.52
N VAL A 824 60.55 76.39 -0.50
CA VAL A 824 60.68 75.82 -1.84
C VAL A 824 61.83 74.80 -1.85
N ILE A 825 61.70 73.70 -2.59
CA ILE A 825 62.81 72.79 -2.90
C ILE A 825 63.16 72.88 -4.39
N ASP A 826 64.41 73.22 -4.68
CA ASP A 826 64.97 73.33 -6.02
C ASP A 826 65.45 71.97 -6.55
N MET A 827 65.57 71.84 -7.87
CA MET A 827 65.93 70.62 -8.57
C MET A 827 67.45 70.38 -8.58
N ASN A 828 67.84 69.15 -8.95
CA ASN A 828 69.22 68.73 -9.25
C ASN A 828 70.15 68.44 -8.04
N THR A 829 70.00 67.27 -7.41
CA THR A 829 70.98 66.16 -7.58
C THR A 829 70.50 64.89 -6.86
N GLY A 830 70.49 63.74 -7.55
CA GLY A 830 70.19 62.42 -6.93
C GLY A 830 71.35 61.89 -6.06
N GLN A 831 71.29 60.69 -5.48
CA GLN A 831 70.50 59.47 -5.79
C GLN A 831 70.44 58.57 -4.51
N ILE A 832 69.59 57.55 -4.31
CA ILE A 832 68.31 56.98 -4.85
C ILE A 832 67.88 55.90 -3.82
N GLN A 833 66.58 55.63 -3.60
CA GLN A 833 65.92 54.30 -3.37
C GLN A 833 64.47 54.52 -2.86
N ASP A 834 63.45 53.71 -3.22
CA ASP A 834 63.47 52.33 -3.76
C ASP A 834 62.36 51.98 -4.81
N LEU A 835 62.59 50.89 -5.55
CA LEU A 835 61.64 49.91 -6.17
C LEU A 835 60.51 50.31 -7.18
N SER A 836 60.90 50.50 -8.46
CA SER A 836 60.56 49.72 -9.69
C SER A 836 59.38 48.69 -9.77
N PRO A 837 58.93 48.24 -10.98
CA PRO A 837 58.78 48.93 -12.30
C PRO A 837 57.65 48.46 -13.29
N ALA A 838 57.35 49.29 -14.32
CA ALA A 838 56.84 48.95 -15.69
C ALA A 838 55.41 48.33 -15.84
N MET A 839 54.71 48.26 -16.99
CA MET A 839 54.93 48.57 -18.44
C MET A 839 53.65 49.27 -18.99
N THR A 840 53.66 50.32 -19.83
CA THR A 840 53.94 50.40 -21.29
C THR A 840 52.88 49.76 -22.25
N GLU A 841 51.87 50.58 -22.59
CA GLU A 841 51.38 50.91 -23.96
C GLU A 841 50.59 49.93 -24.87
N GLU A 842 49.65 50.57 -25.60
CA GLU A 842 49.09 50.29 -26.95
C GLU A 842 47.76 49.51 -27.17
N ILE A 843 47.20 49.76 -28.36
CA ILE A 843 45.80 49.58 -28.78
C ILE A 843 45.76 48.67 -30.02
N SER A 844 44.81 47.74 -30.13
CA SER A 844 44.15 47.45 -31.43
C SER A 844 42.90 46.55 -31.36
N HIS A 845 41.88 46.92 -32.14
CA HIS A 845 40.73 46.07 -32.47
C HIS A 845 41.10 44.96 -33.48
N TYR A 846 40.31 43.86 -33.53
CA TYR A 846 39.24 43.60 -34.53
C TYR A 846 39.06 42.14 -35.02
N THR A 847 37.79 41.75 -35.19
CA THR A 847 37.19 40.80 -36.18
C THR A 847 37.45 39.28 -36.10
N GLY A 848 36.39 38.50 -36.39
CA GLY A 848 36.43 37.06 -36.72
C GLY A 848 35.41 36.19 -35.95
N ALA A 849 34.09 36.40 -36.00
CA ALA A 849 33.15 36.32 -37.14
C ALA A 849 32.84 34.88 -37.66
N GLN A 850 31.56 34.62 -37.98
CA GLN A 850 31.00 33.49 -38.76
C GLN A 850 30.96 32.08 -38.08
N GLN A 851 29.93 31.21 -38.26
CA GLN A 851 28.60 31.29 -38.93
C GLN A 851 27.72 30.04 -38.61
N LEU A 852 26.43 30.04 -39.01
CA LEU A 852 25.51 28.88 -39.28
C LEU A 852 24.60 28.33 -38.15
N ASP A 853 23.55 29.07 -37.80
CA ASP A 853 22.15 28.88 -38.31
C ASP A 853 21.86 27.63 -39.21
N PRO A 854 20.60 27.10 -39.29
CA PRO A 854 19.53 26.97 -38.27
C PRO A 854 18.68 25.65 -38.36
N SER A 855 17.59 25.61 -37.57
CA SER A 855 16.22 25.18 -37.95
C SER A 855 15.60 23.82 -37.52
N ALA A 856 14.37 23.94 -36.98
CA ALA A 856 13.18 23.08 -37.14
C ALA A 856 13.14 21.64 -36.56
N ALA A 857 11.98 21.06 -36.20
CA ALA A 857 10.66 21.60 -35.79
C ALA A 857 9.74 20.42 -35.33
N TYR A 858 8.69 20.72 -34.54
CA TYR A 858 7.67 19.77 -34.01
C TYR A 858 8.20 18.68 -33.06
N GLY A 859 7.41 18.09 -32.16
CA GLY A 859 6.02 18.38 -31.75
C GLY A 859 5.20 17.10 -31.46
N ALA A 860 4.18 17.22 -30.59
CA ALA A 860 3.14 16.23 -30.25
C ALA A 860 3.51 15.04 -29.31
N THR A 861 3.33 15.28 -28.00
CA THR A 861 2.38 14.56 -27.09
C THR A 861 2.26 13.03 -27.04
N ALA A 862 2.34 12.53 -25.78
CA ALA A 862 1.38 11.65 -25.08
C ALA A 862 1.61 10.13 -24.93
N SER A 863 0.99 9.63 -23.84
CA SER A 863 0.59 8.26 -23.45
C SER A 863 1.66 7.18 -23.19
N GLU A 864 1.75 6.82 -21.90
CA GLU A 864 1.59 5.46 -21.36
C GLU A 864 2.62 4.36 -21.73
N ALA A 865 3.36 3.93 -20.69
CA ALA A 865 3.86 2.55 -20.57
C ALA A 865 2.68 1.60 -20.25
N PRO A 866 2.81 0.26 -20.41
CA PRO A 866 3.45 -0.54 -19.34
C PRO A 866 4.21 -1.82 -19.79
N TYR A 867 4.93 -2.42 -18.83
CA TYR A 867 5.52 -3.79 -18.74
C TYR A 867 6.31 -4.42 -19.93
N ASP A 868 7.54 -4.88 -19.65
CA ASP A 868 7.91 -6.32 -19.63
C ASP A 868 9.23 -6.50 -18.82
N VAL A 869 9.68 -7.74 -18.60
CA VAL A 869 10.53 -8.14 -17.46
C VAL A 869 11.97 -8.57 -17.82
N GLY A 870 12.92 -8.29 -16.90
CA GLY A 870 14.13 -9.12 -16.67
C GLY A 870 15.48 -8.48 -16.99
N GLY A 871 16.43 -8.51 -16.04
CA GLY A 871 17.75 -7.87 -16.22
C GLY A 871 18.78 -7.99 -15.09
N ASP A 872 18.80 -9.13 -14.39
CA ASP A 872 19.82 -9.58 -13.40
C ASP A 872 21.24 -8.98 -13.55
N TYR A 873 21.74 -8.34 -12.47
CA TYR A 873 23.17 -8.18 -12.16
C TYR A 873 23.40 -8.00 -10.64
N GLY A 874 24.22 -8.86 -10.03
CA GLY A 874 24.81 -8.64 -8.71
C GLY A 874 26.24 -8.06 -8.78
N GLY A 875 26.67 -7.40 -7.71
CA GLY A 875 28.02 -6.82 -7.58
C GLY A 875 28.27 -6.25 -6.19
#